data_AF-A0A8T5IYY8-F1
#
_entry.id   AF-A0A8T5IYY8-F1
#
_cell.length_a   1.000
_cell.length_b   1.000
_cell.length_c   1.000
_cell.angle_alpha   90.00
_cell.angle_beta   90.00
_cell.angle_gamma   90.00
#
_symmetry.space_group_name_H-M   'P 1'
#
loop_
_entity.id
_entity.type
_entity.pdbx_description
1 polymer ?
#
loop_
_entity_poly.entity_id
_entity_poly.type
_entity_poly.pdbx_seq_one_letter_code
_entity_poly.pdbx_strand_id
1 'polypeptide(L)'
;MKKLMLLFIVILLFNTNVNAVSDNISFYDDFLDFFKNLFSPNIKLSPGDLTCEDISNPNCIELIPGQSGTHYTYNSEHDIYILDDTDDDDYYFLLMGDMSCDKSCIIPRWGQRRGQQYTTTIDLNEYTLTYSDANYETLPNTGFEEWDENQPIGWNVISGNVEPRSTDYYMPMSGDWVLYTDDSLVIESSLINLSLSDREYMAYVTLGRASSSDIVLEVLDSNDSVVCSETDQGYFRGKSIGCEFTPNSFGQHKLRITTSNYAYIDVTGIVPINDYGIVTGSTYNLNGRIGNNYPGLSFSGSWDDVDLGQYDDVRPILEVKNGNIRGGSENIVSYALRTSAAPIAYFHDLDIRVKGLQSHTIRSGGRIINNYLEVDMPWYFARENSIEENMIASGEIINNTLIGGQGVIRLGGTGTIIDGNFISNNAQATNHYAIIHDGAENPIIRNNIFDPIEGSGILTYVGHGYRIYNNTFYVNTATCNVEYINEDYSTNGIRMNDYGAETNYDNWIYDNLFHITGTSYNTYWSDCQPVTTGIFYSASGVNNRIFGNEFYINDTNEDNSQPVIGIYAGATDDGVIKAYNNPSDNRLIYNNYFETNDKAVWISTYYGGMINMWLENNTFTKILNEYYTPSSENAALRFGRLSDMVNTRLINNKYLDGFDSDEYYFSGINGDYDLIKKHYLHVYVKDSSEVPIQNAFVRVLPQENGSEINGYTDNNGYVRLDLIEYTESGTLSSGGSHNRVMNAPYDVYVSSIYYTQVNGVSENTINIIGSEVTEFCGDEIIQSPNDDGVNEICDGNNFGGLACSDYEYDSGDLSC
;
A
#
# COMPACT_ATOMS: atom_id res chain seq x y z
N MET A 1 -37.72 -15.09 17.30
CA MET A 1 -38.45 -14.92 18.58
C MET A 1 -38.96 -13.48 18.81
N LYS A 2 -38.17 -12.42 18.54
CA LYS A 2 -38.63 -11.01 18.64
C LYS A 2 -39.77 -10.63 17.65
N LYS A 3 -39.78 -11.19 16.42
CA LYS A 3 -40.86 -11.01 15.41
C LYS A 3 -42.24 -11.51 15.86
N LEU A 4 -42.32 -12.50 16.77
CA LEU A 4 -43.60 -13.00 17.29
C LEU A 4 -44.16 -12.10 18.41
N MET A 5 -43.31 -11.30 19.06
CA MET A 5 -43.67 -10.48 20.22
C MET A 5 -44.31 -9.15 19.81
N LEU A 6 -43.86 -8.53 18.71
CA LEU A 6 -44.45 -7.30 18.18
C LEU A 6 -45.86 -7.53 17.60
N LEU A 7 -46.05 -8.66 16.88
CA LEU A 7 -47.36 -9.06 16.36
C LEU A 7 -48.35 -9.40 17.49
N PHE A 8 -47.87 -9.99 18.60
CA PHE A 8 -48.71 -10.27 19.78
C PHE A 8 -49.14 -8.99 20.51
N ILE A 9 -48.29 -7.96 20.59
CA ILE A 9 -48.60 -6.68 21.25
C ILE A 9 -49.66 -5.91 20.46
N VAL A 10 -49.56 -5.90 19.12
CA VAL A 10 -50.57 -5.28 18.26
C VAL A 10 -51.92 -6.00 18.40
N ILE A 11 -51.93 -7.35 18.39
CA ILE A 11 -53.18 -8.13 18.52
C ILE A 11 -53.81 -8.00 19.93
N LEU A 12 -53.02 -7.85 21.00
CA LEU A 12 -53.51 -7.65 22.38
C LEU A 12 -54.12 -6.26 22.61
N LEU A 13 -53.59 -5.23 21.95
CA LEU A 13 -54.14 -3.86 22.00
C LEU A 13 -55.49 -3.76 21.28
N PHE A 14 -55.75 -4.60 20.27
CA PHE A 14 -57.02 -4.63 19.54
C PHE A 14 -58.11 -5.50 20.19
N ASN A 15 -57.76 -6.50 21.02
CA ASN A 15 -58.74 -7.42 21.63
C ASN A 15 -59.25 -7.01 23.02
N THR A 16 -58.69 -5.95 23.62
CA THR A 16 -59.04 -5.55 25.00
C THR A 16 -59.63 -4.15 25.08
N ASN A 17 -60.73 -3.87 24.36
CA ASN A 17 -61.75 -2.88 24.76
C ASN A 17 -62.92 -2.79 23.77
N VAL A 18 -63.64 -3.90 23.57
CA VAL A 18 -65.02 -3.82 23.04
C VAL A 18 -65.94 -3.80 24.26
N ASN A 19 -66.25 -2.61 24.77
CA ASN A 19 -67.43 -2.22 25.57
C ASN A 19 -67.12 -1.07 26.55
N ALA A 20 -66.75 0.11 26.04
CA ALA A 20 -66.94 1.36 26.77
C ALA A 20 -66.96 2.59 25.82
N VAL A 21 -68.16 3.10 25.56
CA VAL A 21 -68.51 4.54 25.51
C VAL A 21 -67.83 5.43 24.44
N SER A 22 -68.44 5.42 23.24
CA SER A 22 -69.04 6.53 22.48
C SER A 22 -68.38 7.91 22.21
N ASP A 23 -67.14 8.22 22.61
CA ASP A 23 -66.61 9.60 22.43
C ASP A 23 -65.48 9.80 21.39
N ASN A 24 -65.30 8.90 20.42
CA ASN A 24 -64.29 9.07 19.35
C ASN A 24 -64.88 8.92 17.94
N ILE A 25 -65.81 9.82 17.57
CA ILE A 25 -66.27 9.97 16.18
C ILE A 25 -65.27 10.79 15.34
N SER A 26 -64.39 11.59 15.97
CA SER A 26 -63.41 12.42 15.23
C SER A 26 -62.32 11.60 14.53
N PHE A 27 -61.91 10.44 15.07
CA PHE A 27 -60.89 9.61 14.43
C PHE A 27 -61.38 8.97 13.12
N TYR A 28 -62.69 8.80 12.96
CA TYR A 28 -63.28 8.22 11.75
C TYR A 28 -63.53 9.27 10.67
N ASP A 29 -63.86 10.50 11.06
CA ASP A 29 -63.98 11.64 10.14
C ASP A 29 -62.60 12.16 9.69
N ASP A 30 -61.59 12.15 10.57
CA ASP A 30 -60.18 12.43 10.21
C ASP A 30 -59.62 11.34 9.26
N PHE A 31 -60.02 10.08 9.44
CA PHE A 31 -59.66 8.97 8.55
C PHE A 31 -60.33 9.05 7.16
N LEU A 32 -61.47 9.74 7.05
CA LEU A 32 -62.19 9.96 5.77
C LEU A 32 -61.76 11.25 5.06
N ASP A 33 -61.39 12.30 5.79
CA ASP A 33 -60.78 13.51 5.20
C ASP A 33 -59.31 13.26 4.77
N PHE A 34 -58.63 12.28 5.40
CA PHE A 34 -57.34 11.72 4.95
C PHE A 34 -57.41 11.15 3.51
N PHE A 35 -58.55 10.59 3.09
CA PHE A 35 -58.72 10.06 1.73
C PHE A 35 -59.12 11.11 0.68
N LYS A 36 -59.68 12.26 1.08
CA LYS A 36 -60.19 13.26 0.14
C LYS A 36 -59.15 14.27 -0.32
N ASN A 37 -58.10 14.50 0.47
CA ASN A 37 -57.03 15.44 0.12
C ASN A 37 -55.94 14.82 -0.77
N LEU A 38 -56.15 13.60 -1.26
CA LEU A 38 -55.21 12.84 -2.10
C LEU A 38 -55.04 13.40 -3.53
N PHE A 39 -55.70 14.50 -3.92
CA PHE A 39 -55.54 15.09 -5.25
C PHE A 39 -55.58 16.63 -5.21
N SER A 40 -54.42 17.25 -5.03
CA SER A 40 -54.18 18.61 -5.50
C SER A 40 -52.76 18.73 -6.05
N PRO A 41 -52.57 18.91 -7.37
CA PRO A 41 -51.26 19.15 -7.94
C PRO A 41 -50.96 20.65 -7.85
N ASN A 42 -49.77 20.99 -7.35
CA ASN A 42 -48.89 22.07 -7.84
C ASN A 42 -47.95 22.52 -6.73
N ILE A 43 -46.65 22.24 -6.86
CA ILE A 43 -45.57 23.13 -6.41
C ILE A 43 -44.37 22.94 -7.36
N LYS A 44 -43.73 24.07 -7.67
CA LYS A 44 -42.63 24.25 -8.63
C LYS A 44 -41.27 23.84 -8.04
N LEU A 45 -40.42 23.23 -8.86
CA LEU A 45 -39.00 22.99 -8.60
C LEU A 45 -38.10 24.11 -9.17
N SER A 46 -37.08 24.50 -8.41
CA SER A 46 -35.66 24.58 -8.84
C SER A 46 -34.73 24.80 -7.62
N PRO A 47 -33.42 24.46 -7.65
CA PRO A 47 -32.64 23.76 -8.69
C PRO A 47 -31.92 22.45 -8.23
N GLY A 48 -31.93 21.41 -9.08
CA GLY A 48 -30.77 20.52 -9.33
C GLY A 48 -30.43 19.31 -8.45
N ASP A 49 -31.37 18.54 -7.88
CA ASP A 49 -31.02 17.28 -7.19
C ASP A 49 -31.21 16.05 -8.11
N LEU A 50 -30.43 14.96 -7.89
CA LEU A 50 -30.59 13.68 -8.59
C LEU A 50 -31.93 13.02 -8.20
N THR A 51 -32.77 12.68 -9.18
CA THR A 51 -34.03 11.94 -8.98
C THR A 51 -34.01 10.59 -9.72
N CYS A 52 -34.90 9.67 -9.36
CA CYS A 52 -35.07 8.45 -10.16
C CYS A 52 -35.65 8.74 -11.56
N GLU A 53 -36.35 9.86 -11.75
CA GLU A 53 -36.80 10.33 -13.07
C GLU A 53 -35.61 10.71 -13.96
N ASP A 54 -34.55 11.29 -13.37
CA ASP A 54 -33.31 11.63 -14.07
C ASP A 54 -32.47 10.41 -14.46
N ILE A 55 -32.85 9.17 -14.15
CA ILE A 55 -32.14 7.97 -14.65
C ILE A 55 -32.98 7.13 -15.63
N SER A 56 -34.18 7.60 -15.96
CA SER A 56 -35.13 6.98 -16.92
C SER A 56 -35.32 5.47 -16.72
N ASN A 57 -35.49 5.00 -15.47
CA ASN A 57 -35.47 3.57 -15.17
C ASN A 57 -36.59 3.13 -14.21
N PRO A 58 -37.15 1.91 -14.37
CA PRO A 58 -38.35 1.50 -13.64
C PRO A 58 -38.12 1.05 -12.19
N ASN A 59 -36.87 0.85 -11.73
CA ASN A 59 -36.61 0.19 -10.42
C ASN A 59 -35.72 0.97 -9.43
N CYS A 60 -35.58 2.29 -9.59
CA CYS A 60 -34.81 3.12 -8.65
C CYS A 60 -35.70 3.66 -7.53
N ILE A 61 -35.10 3.84 -6.36
CA ILE A 61 -35.76 4.40 -5.18
C ILE A 61 -35.16 5.74 -4.80
N GLU A 62 -36.04 6.73 -4.73
CA GLU A 62 -35.73 8.06 -4.23
C GLU A 62 -36.25 8.19 -2.80
N LEU A 63 -35.35 8.55 -1.87
CA LEU A 63 -35.68 8.72 -0.47
C LEU A 63 -35.65 10.21 -0.14
N ILE A 64 -36.81 10.81 0.14
CA ILE A 64 -36.93 12.25 0.44
C ILE A 64 -37.24 12.45 1.93
N PRO A 65 -36.28 12.89 2.74
CA PRO A 65 -36.50 13.18 4.14
C PRO A 65 -37.29 14.48 4.32
N GLY A 66 -38.34 14.45 5.15
CA GLY A 66 -39.08 15.63 5.59
C GLY A 66 -40.27 16.05 4.72
N GLN A 67 -40.77 15.20 3.81
CA GLN A 67 -42.12 15.37 3.30
C GLN A 67 -43.12 14.92 4.37
N SER A 68 -43.99 15.82 4.81
CA SER A 68 -45.05 15.55 5.79
C SER A 68 -45.94 14.38 5.31
N GLY A 69 -45.64 13.18 5.79
CA GLY A 69 -46.31 11.92 5.51
C GLY A 69 -46.44 11.08 6.78
N THR A 70 -47.23 10.01 6.72
CA THR A 70 -47.44 9.10 7.86
C THR A 70 -46.14 8.41 8.29
N HIS A 71 -45.96 8.22 9.61
CA HIS A 71 -44.78 7.65 10.32
C HIS A 71 -44.17 6.34 9.76
N TYR A 72 -44.84 5.69 8.81
CA TYR A 72 -44.37 4.51 8.10
C TYR A 72 -44.94 4.48 6.68
N THR A 73 -44.09 4.20 5.70
CA THR A 73 -44.51 3.95 4.30
C THR A 73 -43.86 2.67 3.82
N TYR A 74 -44.66 1.71 3.35
CA TYR A 74 -44.15 0.50 2.70
C TYR A 74 -44.20 0.69 1.19
N ASN A 75 -43.05 0.58 0.53
CA ASN A 75 -42.99 0.49 -0.92
C ASN A 75 -43.12 -0.98 -1.33
N SER A 76 -44.29 -1.36 -1.83
CA SER A 76 -44.59 -2.73 -2.25
C SER A 76 -43.93 -3.16 -3.56
N GLU A 77 -43.44 -2.21 -4.36
CA GLU A 77 -42.70 -2.52 -5.60
C GLU A 77 -41.28 -3.00 -5.29
N HIS A 78 -40.76 -2.57 -4.14
CA HIS A 78 -39.36 -2.69 -3.78
C HIS A 78 -39.11 -3.41 -2.46
N ASP A 79 -40.17 -3.86 -1.77
CA ASP A 79 -40.10 -4.51 -0.47
C ASP A 79 -39.30 -3.72 0.59
N ILE A 80 -39.50 -2.40 0.64
CA ILE A 80 -38.84 -1.50 1.60
C ILE A 80 -39.84 -0.87 2.56
N TYR A 81 -39.48 -0.81 3.85
CA TYR A 81 -40.14 0.04 4.83
C TYR A 81 -39.34 1.31 5.07
N ILE A 82 -40.05 2.43 5.05
CA ILE A 82 -39.55 3.76 5.41
C ILE A 82 -40.17 4.13 6.75
N LEU A 83 -39.34 4.41 7.76
CA LEU A 83 -39.73 4.88 9.08
C LEU A 83 -39.19 6.30 9.29
N ASP A 84 -40.06 7.21 9.71
CA ASP A 84 -39.74 8.61 9.99
C ASP A 84 -39.96 8.88 11.49
N ASP A 85 -38.88 9.18 12.21
CA ASP A 85 -38.96 9.59 13.62
C ASP A 85 -39.18 11.10 13.72
N THR A 86 -40.45 11.48 13.89
CA THR A 86 -40.88 12.88 13.88
C THR A 86 -40.39 13.70 15.06
N ASP A 87 -39.81 13.07 16.09
CA ASP A 87 -39.34 13.76 17.29
C ASP A 87 -37.85 14.17 17.20
N ASP A 88 -37.02 13.50 16.37
CA ASP A 88 -35.54 13.70 16.32
C ASP A 88 -34.95 13.95 14.92
N ASP A 89 -35.76 14.19 13.88
CA ASP A 89 -35.33 14.46 12.48
C ASP A 89 -34.56 13.29 11.79
N ASP A 90 -34.46 12.11 12.41
CA ASP A 90 -33.76 10.91 11.90
C ASP A 90 -34.67 10.03 11.01
N TYR A 91 -34.09 9.42 9.97
CA TYR A 91 -34.79 8.58 8.99
C TYR A 91 -34.22 7.16 8.99
N TYR A 92 -35.08 6.16 8.97
CA TYR A 92 -34.67 4.76 8.96
C TYR A 92 -35.35 3.97 7.83
N PHE A 93 -34.53 3.35 6.99
CA PHE A 93 -34.92 2.55 5.85
C PHE A 93 -34.56 1.09 6.11
N LEU A 94 -35.56 0.21 6.05
CA LEU A 94 -35.39 -1.22 6.30
C LEU A 94 -35.73 -2.02 5.04
N LEU A 95 -34.74 -2.71 4.50
CA LEU A 95 -34.92 -3.65 3.40
C LEU A 95 -35.55 -4.96 3.91
N MET A 96 -36.55 -5.48 3.20
CA MET A 96 -37.28 -6.70 3.60
C MET A 96 -37.19 -7.85 2.58
N GLY A 97 -36.41 -7.65 1.52
CA GLY A 97 -36.20 -8.61 0.44
C GLY A 97 -34.99 -8.20 -0.41
N ASP A 98 -34.48 -9.12 -1.22
CA ASP A 98 -33.43 -8.78 -2.19
C ASP A 98 -33.96 -7.79 -3.22
N MET A 99 -33.10 -6.86 -3.62
CA MET A 99 -33.39 -5.80 -4.57
C MET A 99 -32.43 -5.87 -5.74
N SER A 100 -32.96 -5.73 -6.95
CA SER A 100 -32.18 -5.68 -8.19
C SER A 100 -32.63 -4.50 -9.04
N CYS A 101 -31.66 -3.69 -9.48
CA CYS A 101 -31.90 -2.53 -10.32
C CYS A 101 -31.05 -2.62 -11.58
N ASP A 102 -31.70 -2.38 -12.72
CA ASP A 102 -31.05 -2.36 -14.03
C ASP A 102 -29.96 -1.26 -14.13
N LYS A 103 -29.96 -0.22 -13.30
CA LYS A 103 -28.93 0.85 -13.28
C LYS A 103 -28.50 1.09 -11.84
N SER A 104 -28.67 2.32 -11.35
CA SER A 104 -28.46 2.67 -9.95
C SER A 104 -29.70 2.38 -9.10
N CYS A 105 -29.52 2.08 -7.81
CA CYS A 105 -30.62 1.66 -6.94
C CYS A 105 -31.18 2.76 -6.03
N ILE A 106 -30.41 3.23 -5.04
CA ILE A 106 -30.95 4.07 -3.95
C ILE A 106 -30.33 5.47 -3.97
N ILE A 107 -31.19 6.49 -3.94
CA ILE A 107 -30.79 7.89 -3.93
C ILE A 107 -31.42 8.60 -2.71
N PRO A 108 -30.69 8.70 -1.58
CA PRO A 108 -31.06 9.58 -0.49
C PRO A 108 -30.95 11.05 -0.89
N ARG A 109 -32.04 11.80 -0.73
CA ARG A 109 -32.07 13.27 -0.86
C ARG A 109 -31.92 13.92 0.50
N TRP A 110 -31.45 15.14 0.54
CA TRP A 110 -31.44 15.95 1.75
C TRP A 110 -32.07 17.30 1.45
N GLY A 111 -33.12 17.66 2.19
CA GLY A 111 -33.66 19.00 2.14
C GLY A 111 -32.63 20.02 2.62
N GLN A 112 -32.72 21.27 2.16
CA GLN A 112 -31.86 22.40 2.59
C GLN A 112 -32.06 22.81 4.06
N ARG A 113 -31.96 21.88 5.02
CA ARG A 113 -32.02 22.17 6.45
C ARG A 113 -30.61 22.52 6.95
N ARG A 114 -30.25 23.80 6.81
CA ARG A 114 -28.95 24.31 7.26
C ARG A 114 -28.84 24.22 8.79
N GLY A 115 -27.75 23.61 9.28
CA GLY A 115 -27.32 23.70 10.68
C GLY A 115 -27.95 22.69 11.65
N GLN A 116 -28.58 21.62 11.16
CA GLN A 116 -29.02 20.47 11.97
C GLN A 116 -28.29 19.21 11.53
N GLN A 117 -27.86 18.40 12.50
CA GLN A 117 -27.36 17.05 12.27
C GLN A 117 -28.55 16.09 12.42
N TYR A 118 -28.74 15.25 11.42
CA TYR A 118 -29.71 14.17 11.41
C TYR A 118 -29.13 12.99 10.65
N THR A 119 -29.68 11.81 10.88
CA THR A 119 -29.16 10.53 10.41
C THR A 119 -30.14 9.90 9.44
N THR A 120 -29.68 9.57 8.24
CA THR A 120 -30.36 8.66 7.33
C THR A 120 -29.72 7.27 7.48
N THR A 121 -30.45 6.32 8.05
CA THR A 121 -30.02 4.92 8.20
C THR A 121 -30.62 4.05 7.12
N ILE A 122 -29.81 3.33 6.35
CA ILE A 122 -30.20 2.28 5.42
C ILE A 122 -29.73 0.95 5.98
N ASP A 123 -30.66 0.20 6.55
CA ASP A 123 -30.44 -1.15 7.06
C ASP A 123 -30.84 -2.18 6.00
N LEU A 124 -29.85 -2.85 5.42
CA LEU A 124 -30.05 -3.87 4.40
C LEU A 124 -30.58 -5.19 4.99
N ASN A 125 -30.58 -5.34 6.32
CA ASN A 125 -31.25 -6.43 7.05
C ASN A 125 -30.96 -7.84 6.48
N GLU A 126 -29.68 -8.12 6.22
CA GLU A 126 -29.11 -9.35 5.65
C GLU A 126 -29.45 -9.61 4.17
N TYR A 127 -30.22 -8.73 3.52
CA TYR A 127 -30.57 -8.85 2.09
C TYR A 127 -29.50 -8.26 1.17
N THR A 128 -29.68 -8.50 -0.13
CA THR A 128 -28.78 -8.07 -1.19
C THR A 128 -29.37 -6.93 -2.01
N LEU A 129 -28.59 -5.87 -2.20
CA LEU A 129 -28.83 -4.80 -3.16
C LEU A 129 -27.92 -5.01 -4.38
N THR A 130 -28.48 -5.40 -5.53
CA THR A 130 -27.74 -5.56 -6.78
C THR A 130 -28.03 -4.39 -7.71
N TYR A 131 -26.99 -3.65 -8.09
CA TYR A 131 -27.08 -2.57 -9.08
C TYR A 131 -26.40 -3.00 -10.38
N SER A 132 -26.73 -2.35 -11.49
CA SER A 132 -26.27 -2.74 -12.83
C SER A 132 -26.59 -4.22 -13.12
N ASP A 133 -27.84 -4.62 -12.90
CA ASP A 133 -28.30 -6.02 -13.00
C ASP A 133 -29.21 -6.30 -14.20
N ALA A 134 -29.17 -5.45 -15.23
CA ALA A 134 -29.87 -5.80 -16.47
C ALA A 134 -29.18 -6.99 -17.15
N ASN A 135 -29.88 -7.67 -18.06
CA ASN A 135 -29.29 -8.76 -18.86
C ASN A 135 -28.34 -8.18 -19.93
N TYR A 136 -27.11 -7.80 -19.55
CA TYR A 136 -26.08 -7.38 -20.52
C TYR A 136 -25.41 -8.58 -21.14
N GLU A 137 -25.33 -8.58 -22.46
CA GLU A 137 -24.47 -9.51 -23.18
C GLU A 137 -23.04 -8.98 -23.13
N THR A 138 -22.10 -9.80 -22.66
CA THR A 138 -20.67 -9.50 -22.69
C THR A 138 -20.09 -9.99 -24.01
N LEU A 139 -19.03 -9.32 -24.50
CA LEU A 139 -18.28 -9.86 -25.63
C LEU A 139 -17.74 -11.25 -25.27
N PRO A 140 -17.76 -12.22 -26.19
CA PRO A 140 -17.09 -13.49 -25.96
C PRO A 140 -15.57 -13.27 -25.98
N ASN A 141 -14.84 -14.02 -25.15
CA ASN A 141 -13.38 -14.07 -25.17
C ASN A 141 -12.73 -12.67 -25.09
N THR A 142 -13.15 -11.88 -24.09
CA THR A 142 -12.72 -10.49 -23.89
C THR A 142 -11.22 -10.33 -23.67
N GLY A 143 -10.58 -11.31 -23.03
CA GLY A 143 -9.14 -11.35 -22.78
C GLY A 143 -8.34 -12.19 -23.77
N PHE A 144 -8.95 -12.69 -24.86
CA PHE A 144 -8.24 -13.55 -25.83
C PHE A 144 -7.59 -14.80 -25.22
N GLU A 145 -8.29 -15.47 -24.30
CA GLU A 145 -7.87 -16.73 -23.67
C GLU A 145 -8.20 -17.97 -24.50
N GLU A 146 -9.15 -17.86 -25.43
CA GLU A 146 -9.67 -18.98 -26.22
C GLU A 146 -9.30 -18.87 -27.71
N TRP A 147 -8.69 -19.91 -28.28
CA TRP A 147 -8.15 -19.91 -29.65
C TRP A 147 -8.52 -21.17 -30.44
N ASP A 148 -8.73 -20.99 -31.76
CA ASP A 148 -8.77 -22.05 -32.77
C ASP A 148 -7.66 -21.79 -33.81
N GLU A 149 -6.56 -22.53 -33.70
CA GLU A 149 -5.31 -22.29 -34.45
C GLU A 149 -4.85 -20.82 -34.32
N ASN A 150 -4.86 -20.05 -35.41
CA ASN A 150 -4.45 -18.64 -35.46
C ASN A 150 -5.65 -17.68 -35.46
N GLN A 151 -6.78 -18.08 -34.85
CA GLN A 151 -7.98 -17.24 -34.73
C GLN A 151 -8.49 -17.25 -33.27
N PRO A 152 -8.65 -16.07 -32.65
CA PRO A 152 -9.28 -16.00 -31.35
C PRO A 152 -10.78 -16.29 -31.48
N ILE A 153 -11.30 -17.18 -30.64
CA ILE A 153 -12.71 -17.58 -30.68
C ILE A 153 -13.59 -16.36 -30.41
N GLY A 154 -14.66 -16.20 -31.20
CA GLY A 154 -15.57 -15.06 -31.06
C GLY A 154 -15.09 -13.77 -31.75
N TRP A 155 -13.93 -13.80 -32.41
CA TRP A 155 -13.35 -12.69 -33.15
C TRP A 155 -13.04 -13.08 -34.60
N ASN A 156 -13.09 -12.10 -35.50
CA ASN A 156 -12.86 -12.28 -36.94
C ASN A 156 -11.73 -11.36 -37.39
N VAL A 157 -10.60 -11.94 -37.83
CA VAL A 157 -9.47 -11.18 -38.38
C VAL A 157 -9.78 -10.77 -39.82
N ILE A 158 -10.08 -9.50 -40.03
CA ILE A 158 -10.41 -8.92 -41.35
C ILE A 158 -9.15 -8.78 -42.21
N SER A 159 -8.05 -8.34 -41.59
CA SER A 159 -6.73 -8.24 -42.21
C SER A 159 -5.63 -8.27 -41.17
N GLY A 160 -4.44 -8.75 -41.52
CA GLY A 160 -3.31 -8.91 -40.60
C GLY A 160 -3.14 -10.36 -40.15
N ASN A 161 -2.18 -10.59 -39.25
CA ASN A 161 -1.96 -11.88 -38.59
C ASN A 161 -2.04 -11.68 -37.08
N VAL A 162 -2.48 -12.71 -36.37
CA VAL A 162 -2.54 -12.73 -34.92
C VAL A 162 -2.00 -14.05 -34.38
N GLU A 163 -1.43 -14.00 -33.20
CA GLU A 163 -1.03 -15.19 -32.44
C GLU A 163 -1.25 -14.96 -30.94
N PRO A 164 -1.55 -16.02 -30.17
CA PRO A 164 -1.53 -15.95 -28.71
C PRO A 164 -0.09 -15.82 -28.21
N ARG A 165 0.13 -14.94 -27.24
CA ARG A 165 1.39 -14.88 -26.48
C ARG A 165 1.13 -15.03 -25.00
N SER A 166 2.00 -15.78 -24.32
CA SER A 166 1.91 -15.97 -22.88
C SER A 166 2.12 -14.66 -22.14
N THR A 167 1.20 -14.33 -21.23
CA THR A 167 1.29 -13.16 -20.35
C THR A 167 2.49 -13.28 -19.42
N ASP A 168 2.65 -14.41 -18.73
CA ASP A 168 3.76 -14.68 -17.82
C ASP A 168 5.15 -14.55 -18.48
N TYR A 169 5.29 -15.03 -19.72
CA TYR A 169 6.59 -15.06 -20.40
C TYR A 169 6.89 -13.75 -21.13
N TYR A 170 5.92 -13.19 -21.86
CA TYR A 170 6.17 -12.02 -22.72
C TYR A 170 5.82 -10.71 -22.06
N MET A 171 4.73 -10.61 -21.32
CA MET A 171 4.26 -9.33 -20.80
C MET A 171 3.05 -9.59 -19.91
N PRO A 172 3.13 -9.39 -18.58
CA PRO A 172 2.00 -9.64 -17.73
C PRO A 172 0.86 -8.72 -18.14
N MET A 173 -0.23 -9.35 -18.47
CA MET A 173 -1.53 -8.78 -18.77
C MET A 173 -2.56 -9.66 -18.03
N SER A 174 -3.85 -9.44 -18.26
CA SER A 174 -4.87 -10.27 -17.63
C SER A 174 -4.81 -11.70 -18.20
N GLY A 175 -5.03 -12.70 -17.34
CA GLY A 175 -5.10 -14.11 -17.74
C GLY A 175 -3.79 -14.72 -18.24
N ASP A 176 -3.87 -15.78 -19.04
CA ASP A 176 -2.73 -16.59 -19.48
C ASP A 176 -2.22 -16.15 -20.87
N TRP A 177 -3.10 -15.57 -21.71
CA TRP A 177 -2.82 -15.26 -23.11
C TRP A 177 -3.22 -13.83 -23.50
N VAL A 178 -2.36 -13.20 -24.30
CA VAL A 178 -2.65 -11.92 -24.96
C VAL A 178 -2.68 -12.09 -26.47
N LEU A 179 -3.52 -11.32 -27.18
CA LEU A 179 -3.47 -11.23 -28.64
C LEU A 179 -2.28 -10.39 -29.07
N TYR A 180 -1.41 -10.96 -29.90
CA TYR A 180 -0.30 -10.24 -30.51
C TYR A 180 -0.43 -10.17 -32.03
N THR A 181 -0.11 -9.01 -32.58
CA THR A 181 0.18 -8.80 -34.01
C THR A 181 1.58 -8.20 -34.16
N ASP A 182 2.32 -8.56 -35.22
CA ASP A 182 3.62 -7.98 -35.56
C ASP A 182 3.55 -6.82 -36.57
N ASP A 183 2.38 -6.60 -37.18
CA ASP A 183 2.14 -5.60 -38.22
C ASP A 183 0.69 -5.08 -38.17
N SER A 184 0.23 -4.40 -39.21
CA SER A 184 -1.13 -3.90 -39.35
C SER A 184 -2.18 -4.99 -39.13
N LEU A 185 -3.20 -4.67 -38.33
CA LEU A 185 -4.30 -5.56 -37.96
C LEU A 185 -5.62 -4.80 -38.07
N VAL A 186 -6.65 -5.48 -38.57
CA VAL A 186 -8.06 -5.11 -38.39
C VAL A 186 -8.78 -6.37 -37.91
N ILE A 187 -9.35 -6.31 -36.72
CA ILE A 187 -10.08 -7.43 -36.11
C ILE A 187 -11.42 -6.94 -35.58
N GLU A 188 -12.45 -7.79 -35.71
CA GLU A 188 -13.82 -7.49 -35.27
C GLU A 188 -14.32 -8.55 -34.29
N SER A 189 -15.04 -8.13 -33.25
CA SER A 189 -15.71 -9.06 -32.34
C SER A 189 -16.98 -9.63 -32.97
N SER A 190 -17.52 -10.67 -32.35
CA SER A 190 -18.91 -11.10 -32.58
C SER A 190 -19.89 -10.00 -32.16
N LEU A 191 -21.08 -10.04 -32.75
CA LEU A 191 -22.18 -9.16 -32.39
C LEU A 191 -22.74 -9.53 -31.01
N ILE A 192 -23.00 -8.52 -30.18
CA ILE A 192 -23.68 -8.61 -28.89
C ILE A 192 -24.92 -7.70 -28.86
N ASN A 193 -25.92 -8.05 -28.07
CA ASN A 193 -27.12 -7.26 -27.85
C ASN A 193 -26.96 -6.34 -26.64
N LEU A 194 -27.13 -5.03 -26.87
CA LEU A 194 -27.25 -4.07 -25.78
C LEU A 194 -28.72 -3.97 -25.36
N SER A 195 -29.01 -4.37 -24.13
CA SER A 195 -30.38 -4.59 -23.61
C SER A 195 -31.12 -3.31 -23.22
N LEU A 196 -30.46 -2.15 -23.23
CA LEU A 196 -31.05 -0.84 -22.89
C LEU A 196 -30.59 0.23 -23.89
N SER A 197 -31.52 0.86 -24.62
CA SER A 197 -31.22 1.88 -25.65
C SER A 197 -30.90 3.27 -25.07
N ASP A 198 -31.56 3.68 -23.99
CA ASP A 198 -31.32 4.99 -23.36
C ASP A 198 -30.30 4.91 -22.21
N ARG A 199 -29.14 4.31 -22.51
CA ARG A 199 -28.05 4.11 -21.55
C ARG A 199 -26.70 4.38 -22.20
N GLU A 200 -25.84 5.04 -21.43
CA GLU A 200 -24.44 5.23 -21.80
C GLU A 200 -23.65 3.93 -21.60
N TYR A 201 -22.85 3.58 -22.59
CA TYR A 201 -21.89 2.48 -22.55
C TYR A 201 -20.51 3.02 -22.87
N MET A 202 -19.49 2.34 -22.38
CA MET A 202 -18.13 2.51 -22.83
C MET A 202 -17.67 1.22 -23.50
N ALA A 203 -17.22 1.37 -24.74
CA ALA A 203 -16.37 0.38 -25.38
C ALA A 203 -14.93 0.61 -24.94
N TYR A 204 -14.17 -0.44 -24.69
CA TYR A 204 -12.76 -0.31 -24.31
C TYR A 204 -11.90 -1.43 -24.88
N VAL A 205 -10.61 -1.16 -24.99
CA VAL A 205 -9.56 -2.15 -25.25
C VAL A 205 -8.32 -1.82 -24.42
N THR A 206 -7.76 -2.87 -23.83
CA THR A 206 -6.53 -2.80 -23.05
C THR A 206 -5.33 -3.13 -23.92
N LEU A 207 -4.31 -2.28 -23.86
CA LEU A 207 -3.09 -2.40 -24.63
C LEU A 207 -1.91 -2.57 -23.67
N GLY A 208 -1.10 -3.60 -23.88
CA GLY A 208 0.18 -3.72 -23.19
C GLY A 208 1.21 -2.84 -23.88
N ARG A 209 2.01 -3.41 -24.79
CA ARG A 209 2.92 -2.61 -25.63
C ARG A 209 2.41 -2.49 -27.06
N ALA A 210 2.51 -1.30 -27.64
CA ALA A 210 2.23 -1.08 -29.05
C ALA A 210 3.14 0.02 -29.61
N SER A 211 3.48 -0.09 -30.89
CA SER A 211 4.35 0.88 -31.58
C SER A 211 3.72 2.29 -31.64
N SER A 212 4.48 3.30 -32.09
CA SER A 212 4.02 4.69 -32.31
C SER A 212 3.01 4.86 -33.46
N SER A 213 2.11 3.90 -33.64
CA SER A 213 1.05 3.85 -34.64
C SER A 213 -0.29 4.14 -33.97
N ASP A 214 -1.24 4.67 -34.74
CA ASP A 214 -2.60 4.87 -34.29
C ASP A 214 -3.24 3.52 -33.94
N ILE A 215 -3.74 3.39 -32.70
CA ILE A 215 -4.71 2.36 -32.34
C ILE A 215 -6.09 3.00 -32.43
N VAL A 216 -6.95 2.41 -33.25
CA VAL A 216 -8.33 2.85 -33.44
C VAL A 216 -9.27 1.81 -32.86
N LEU A 217 -10.07 2.22 -31.88
CA LEU A 217 -11.20 1.47 -31.36
C LEU A 217 -12.48 2.02 -31.99
N GLU A 218 -13.29 1.16 -32.61
CA GLU A 218 -14.61 1.51 -33.11
C GLU A 218 -15.68 0.59 -32.54
N VAL A 219 -16.89 1.12 -32.33
CA VAL A 219 -18.11 0.34 -32.14
C VAL A 219 -18.94 0.45 -33.41
N LEU A 220 -19.36 -0.69 -33.93
CA LEU A 220 -20.18 -0.79 -35.12
C LEU A 220 -21.57 -1.32 -34.76
N ASP A 221 -22.61 -0.75 -35.36
CA ASP A 221 -23.95 -1.32 -35.30
C ASP A 221 -24.12 -2.53 -36.24
N SER A 222 -25.30 -3.14 -36.23
CA SER A 222 -25.65 -4.27 -37.12
C SER A 222 -25.60 -3.96 -38.62
N ASN A 223 -25.48 -2.68 -39.02
CA ASN A 223 -25.36 -2.23 -40.41
C ASN A 223 -23.92 -1.81 -40.75
N ASP A 224 -22.94 -2.16 -39.91
CA ASP A 224 -21.53 -1.75 -40.01
C ASP A 224 -21.33 -0.23 -39.98
N SER A 225 -22.26 0.52 -39.39
CA SER A 225 -22.11 1.96 -39.16
C SER A 225 -21.38 2.21 -37.85
N VAL A 226 -20.36 3.07 -37.88
CA VAL A 226 -19.62 3.49 -36.70
C VAL A 226 -20.52 4.33 -35.79
N VAL A 227 -20.80 3.82 -34.59
CA VAL A 227 -21.57 4.55 -33.55
C VAL A 227 -20.66 5.26 -32.56
N CYS A 228 -19.42 4.81 -32.44
CA CYS A 228 -18.41 5.34 -31.54
C CYS A 228 -17.02 5.04 -32.11
N SER A 229 -16.08 5.97 -31.98
CA SER A 229 -14.69 5.75 -32.39
C SER A 229 -13.75 6.60 -31.52
N GLU A 230 -12.67 5.98 -31.06
CA GLU A 230 -11.56 6.64 -30.40
C GLU A 230 -10.25 6.24 -31.09
N THR A 231 -9.40 7.22 -31.35
CA THR A 231 -8.06 6.99 -31.89
C THR A 231 -7.04 7.54 -30.91
N ASP A 232 -6.16 6.67 -30.44
CA ASP A 232 -5.05 7.08 -29.60
C ASP A 232 -3.73 6.93 -30.36
N GLN A 233 -2.85 7.91 -30.19
CA GLN A 233 -1.59 8.01 -30.93
C GLN A 233 -0.42 7.92 -29.96
N GLY A 234 0.56 7.09 -30.31
CA GLY A 234 1.84 7.08 -29.61
C GLY A 234 2.27 5.69 -29.25
N TYR A 235 3.29 5.63 -28.39
CA TYR A 235 3.89 4.39 -27.96
C TYR A 235 3.29 3.98 -26.61
N PHE A 236 2.71 2.79 -26.56
CA PHE A 236 1.96 2.30 -25.39
C PHE A 236 2.83 1.41 -24.52
N ARG A 237 2.69 1.58 -23.19
CA ARG A 237 3.34 0.80 -22.13
C ARG A 237 2.33 0.51 -21.01
N GLY A 238 1.23 -0.14 -21.37
CA GLY A 238 0.08 -0.39 -20.52
C GLY A 238 -0.87 0.81 -20.50
N LYS A 239 -2.04 0.65 -21.11
CA LYS A 239 -3.12 1.65 -21.15
C LYS A 239 -4.41 1.01 -21.64
N SER A 240 -5.55 1.45 -21.13
CA SER A 240 -6.83 1.20 -21.78
C SER A 240 -7.27 2.43 -22.57
N ILE A 241 -7.79 2.21 -23.77
CA ILE A 241 -8.47 3.25 -24.54
C ILE A 241 -9.97 2.94 -24.52
N GLY A 242 -10.80 3.96 -24.46
CA GLY A 242 -12.24 3.80 -24.37
C GLY A 242 -12.99 4.84 -25.18
N CYS A 243 -14.16 4.47 -25.68
CA CYS A 243 -15.04 5.37 -26.40
C CYS A 243 -16.47 5.25 -25.83
N GLU A 244 -17.03 6.39 -25.43
CA GLU A 244 -18.37 6.48 -24.81
C GLU A 244 -19.45 6.69 -25.87
N PHE A 245 -20.58 6.00 -25.74
CA PHE A 245 -21.72 6.18 -26.63
C PHE A 245 -23.05 5.81 -25.99
N THR A 246 -24.14 6.33 -26.55
CA THR A 246 -25.52 5.94 -26.22
C THR A 246 -26.20 5.40 -27.48
N PRO A 247 -26.68 4.14 -27.49
CA PRO A 247 -27.25 3.53 -28.69
C PRO A 247 -28.64 4.11 -29.02
N ASN A 248 -28.84 4.59 -30.25
CA ASN A 248 -30.10 5.24 -30.64
C ASN A 248 -31.33 4.29 -30.70
N SER A 249 -31.12 2.98 -30.62
CA SER A 249 -32.17 1.96 -30.56
C SER A 249 -31.60 0.64 -30.00
N PHE A 250 -32.46 -0.27 -29.52
CA PHE A 250 -32.05 -1.65 -29.27
C PHE A 250 -31.41 -2.22 -30.54
N GLY A 251 -30.27 -2.87 -30.39
CA GLY A 251 -29.50 -3.31 -31.55
C GLY A 251 -28.27 -4.12 -31.18
N GLN A 252 -27.80 -4.85 -32.17
CA GLN A 252 -26.57 -5.60 -32.08
C GLN A 252 -25.38 -4.70 -32.39
N HIS A 253 -24.33 -4.81 -31.57
CA HIS A 253 -23.11 -4.04 -31.70
C HIS A 253 -21.89 -4.97 -31.68
N LYS A 254 -20.79 -4.56 -32.29
CA LYS A 254 -19.49 -5.24 -32.23
C LYS A 254 -18.37 -4.23 -32.11
N LEU A 255 -17.23 -4.67 -31.58
CA LEU A 255 -15.98 -3.90 -31.61
C LEU A 255 -15.22 -4.13 -32.91
N ARG A 256 -14.54 -3.09 -33.39
CA ARG A 256 -13.45 -3.20 -34.35
C ARG A 256 -12.22 -2.53 -33.77
N ILE A 257 -11.09 -3.24 -33.82
CA ILE A 257 -9.78 -2.71 -33.43
C ILE A 257 -8.89 -2.66 -34.66
N THR A 258 -8.26 -1.51 -34.90
CA THR A 258 -7.32 -1.29 -36.00
C THR A 258 -5.98 -0.79 -35.48
N THR A 259 -4.90 -1.40 -35.93
CA THR A 259 -3.51 -0.91 -35.75
C THR A 259 -2.76 -1.01 -37.06
N SER A 260 -1.73 -0.19 -37.25
CA SER A 260 -0.85 -0.22 -38.43
C SER A 260 0.53 -0.83 -38.15
N ASN A 261 0.75 -1.40 -36.97
CA ASN A 261 2.01 -1.99 -36.54
C ASN A 261 1.79 -2.99 -35.39
N TYR A 262 2.86 -3.52 -34.83
CA TYR A 262 2.78 -4.45 -33.71
C TYR A 262 2.01 -3.87 -32.53
N ALA A 263 1.21 -4.73 -31.91
CA ALA A 263 0.45 -4.44 -30.71
C ALA A 263 0.20 -5.72 -29.92
N TYR A 264 0.19 -5.58 -28.60
CA TYR A 264 -0.33 -6.57 -27.68
C TYR A 264 -1.66 -6.05 -27.13
N ILE A 265 -2.72 -6.80 -27.38
CA ILE A 265 -4.11 -6.43 -27.13
C ILE A 265 -4.71 -7.46 -26.18
N ASP A 266 -5.31 -6.96 -25.11
CA ASP A 266 -5.97 -7.74 -24.07
C ASP A 266 -7.32 -7.09 -23.71
N VAL A 267 -7.97 -7.55 -22.64
CA VAL A 267 -9.23 -7.14 -22.02
C VAL A 267 -9.96 -6.07 -22.82
N THR A 268 -11.00 -6.53 -23.51
CA THR A 268 -11.89 -5.72 -24.34
C THR A 268 -13.31 -5.82 -23.82
N GLY A 269 -14.12 -4.80 -24.07
CA GLY A 269 -15.51 -4.83 -23.63
C GLY A 269 -16.37 -3.75 -24.24
N ILE A 270 -17.69 -3.98 -24.18
CA ILE A 270 -18.70 -2.93 -24.28
C ILE A 270 -19.55 -3.10 -23.03
N VAL A 271 -19.39 -2.17 -22.07
CA VAL A 271 -19.99 -2.29 -20.74
C VAL A 271 -20.70 -1.00 -20.36
N PRO A 272 -21.70 -1.07 -19.47
CA PRO A 272 -22.25 0.12 -18.83
C PRO A 272 -21.18 1.01 -18.18
N ILE A 273 -21.50 2.30 -18.06
CA ILE A 273 -20.69 3.27 -17.31
C ILE A 273 -21.56 4.03 -16.31
N ASN A 274 -20.98 4.50 -15.20
CA ASN A 274 -21.59 5.42 -14.23
C ASN A 274 -22.80 4.86 -13.45
N ASP A 275 -22.73 3.61 -12.96
CA ASP A 275 -23.76 3.06 -12.08
C ASP A 275 -23.39 3.04 -10.59
N TYR A 276 -24.43 3.12 -9.75
CA TYR A 276 -24.29 3.26 -8.31
C TYR A 276 -25.23 2.35 -7.51
N GLY A 277 -24.71 1.68 -6.47
CA GLY A 277 -25.57 0.99 -5.51
C GLY A 277 -26.41 1.99 -4.70
N ILE A 278 -25.73 2.78 -3.87
CA ILE A 278 -26.31 3.91 -3.13
C ILE A 278 -25.47 5.15 -3.41
N VAL A 279 -26.12 6.22 -3.88
CA VAL A 279 -25.43 7.47 -4.23
C VAL A 279 -26.12 8.67 -3.61
N THR A 280 -25.30 9.59 -3.09
CA THR A 280 -25.77 10.86 -2.56
C THR A 280 -24.94 12.01 -3.12
N GLY A 281 -25.61 13.11 -3.52
CA GLY A 281 -24.99 14.19 -4.29
C GLY A 281 -25.81 15.48 -4.27
N SER A 282 -25.16 16.63 -4.46
CA SER A 282 -25.82 17.95 -4.50
C SER A 282 -26.23 18.42 -5.91
N THR A 283 -25.60 17.91 -7.00
CA THR A 283 -26.03 18.13 -8.39
C THR A 283 -25.50 17.04 -9.35
N TYR A 284 -26.32 16.53 -10.27
CA TYR A 284 -25.94 15.58 -11.34
C TYR A 284 -26.50 16.00 -12.71
N ASN A 285 -25.85 15.60 -13.79
CA ASN A 285 -26.49 15.45 -15.09
C ASN A 285 -26.17 14.07 -15.71
N LEU A 286 -27.13 13.51 -16.43
CA LEU A 286 -27.09 12.22 -17.16
C LEU A 286 -25.94 12.04 -18.16
N ASN A 287 -25.11 13.06 -18.38
CA ASN A 287 -23.96 13.03 -19.30
C ASN A 287 -22.65 12.82 -18.53
N GLY A 288 -22.67 12.02 -17.47
CA GLY A 288 -21.46 11.39 -16.95
C GLY A 288 -20.54 12.23 -16.05
N ARG A 289 -21.00 13.30 -15.37
CA ARG A 289 -20.20 13.94 -14.31
C ARG A 289 -21.05 14.39 -13.12
N ILE A 290 -20.63 14.05 -11.90
CA ILE A 290 -21.09 14.79 -10.70
C ILE A 290 -20.69 16.25 -10.92
N GLY A 291 -21.68 17.14 -11.04
CA GLY A 291 -21.43 18.56 -11.22
C GLY A 291 -20.93 19.19 -9.93
N ASN A 292 -19.83 19.94 -10.01
CA ASN A 292 -19.20 20.66 -8.89
C ASN A 292 -19.97 21.95 -8.53
N ASN A 293 -21.24 21.89 -8.12
CA ASN A 293 -21.96 23.10 -7.74
C ASN A 293 -22.88 22.91 -6.52
N TYR A 294 -22.36 23.29 -5.34
CA TYR A 294 -23.20 23.80 -4.26
C TYR A 294 -23.38 25.32 -4.47
N PRO A 295 -24.60 25.86 -4.63
CA PRO A 295 -24.80 27.30 -4.60
C PRO A 295 -24.68 27.78 -3.15
N GLY A 296 -23.53 28.36 -2.79
CA GLY A 296 -23.41 29.20 -1.60
C GLY A 296 -22.30 28.86 -0.59
N LEU A 297 -21.43 27.88 -0.86
CA LEU A 297 -20.16 27.70 -0.15
C LEU A 297 -19.05 27.65 -1.21
N SER A 298 -18.33 28.76 -1.40
CA SER A 298 -17.07 28.74 -2.12
C SER A 298 -16.03 28.06 -1.23
N PHE A 299 -15.94 26.74 -1.28
CA PHE A 299 -14.72 26.07 -0.89
C PHE A 299 -13.69 26.33 -1.99
N SER A 300 -12.69 27.18 -1.68
CA SER A 300 -11.57 27.45 -2.57
C SER A 300 -10.58 26.30 -2.48
N GLY A 301 -10.77 25.26 -3.29
CA GLY A 301 -9.88 24.11 -3.40
C GLY A 301 -10.28 23.20 -4.57
N SER A 302 -9.32 22.42 -5.08
CA SER A 302 -9.62 21.28 -5.94
C SER A 302 -10.38 20.26 -5.10
N TRP A 303 -11.59 19.88 -5.52
CA TRP A 303 -12.52 19.06 -4.75
C TRP A 303 -12.09 17.59 -4.61
N ASP A 304 -10.98 17.19 -5.22
CA ASP A 304 -10.43 15.84 -5.08
C ASP A 304 -9.67 15.61 -3.76
N ASP A 305 -9.25 16.67 -3.05
CA ASP A 305 -8.46 16.54 -1.81
C ASP A 305 -9.09 17.16 -0.54
N VAL A 306 -10.05 18.09 -0.68
CA VAL A 306 -10.46 18.98 0.44
C VAL A 306 -11.73 18.53 1.18
N ASP A 307 -12.56 17.66 0.58
CA ASP A 307 -13.91 17.34 1.10
C ASP A 307 -13.98 16.13 2.05
N LEU A 308 -12.88 15.41 2.13
CA LEU A 308 -12.70 14.25 2.97
C LEU A 308 -12.25 14.65 4.41
N GLY A 309 -11.94 15.93 4.66
CA GLY A 309 -11.08 16.33 5.79
C GLY A 309 -11.59 17.32 6.83
N GLN A 310 -12.80 17.90 6.77
CA GLN A 310 -13.26 18.81 7.84
C GLN A 310 -14.41 18.21 8.67
N TYR A 311 -14.05 17.60 9.80
CA TYR A 311 -14.95 16.97 10.79
C TYR A 311 -15.76 17.97 11.64
N ASP A 312 -15.51 19.28 11.49
CA ASP A 312 -15.99 20.31 12.42
C ASP A 312 -17.33 20.99 12.02
N ASP A 313 -17.89 20.65 10.85
CA ASP A 313 -19.20 21.15 10.42
C ASP A 313 -20.34 20.18 10.81
N VAL A 314 -21.45 20.75 11.29
CA VAL A 314 -22.71 20.03 11.55
C VAL A 314 -23.27 19.51 10.22
N ARG A 315 -22.95 18.26 9.89
CA ARG A 315 -23.34 17.57 8.65
C ARG A 315 -24.33 16.43 8.93
N PRO A 316 -25.25 16.11 8.00
CA PRO A 316 -26.06 14.90 8.09
C PRO A 316 -25.17 13.64 8.12
N ILE A 317 -25.67 12.56 8.70
CA ILE A 317 -25.02 11.25 8.69
C ILE A 317 -25.76 10.34 7.71
N LEU A 318 -25.02 9.64 6.86
CA LEU A 318 -25.54 8.51 6.11
C LEU A 318 -24.99 7.22 6.73
N GLU A 319 -25.84 6.47 7.43
CA GLU A 319 -25.51 5.16 7.95
C GLU A 319 -26.01 4.09 6.97
N VAL A 320 -25.14 3.16 6.58
CA VAL A 320 -25.52 1.99 5.75
C VAL A 320 -24.98 0.74 6.41
N LYS A 321 -25.83 -0.25 6.66
CA LYS A 321 -25.44 -1.42 7.46
C LYS A 321 -26.14 -2.73 7.14
N ASN A 322 -25.57 -3.80 7.69
CA ASN A 322 -26.17 -5.14 7.82
C ASN A 322 -26.63 -5.76 6.50
N GLY A 323 -25.76 -5.97 5.52
CA GLY A 323 -26.19 -6.70 4.31
C GLY A 323 -25.19 -6.66 3.17
N ASN A 324 -25.69 -6.92 1.96
CA ASN A 324 -24.83 -7.14 0.79
C ASN A 324 -25.10 -6.09 -0.29
N ILE A 325 -24.04 -5.60 -0.95
CA ILE A 325 -24.15 -4.80 -2.17
C ILE A 325 -23.34 -5.48 -3.28
N ARG A 326 -23.92 -5.60 -4.47
CA ARG A 326 -23.35 -6.31 -5.61
C ARG A 326 -23.42 -5.47 -6.89
N GLY A 327 -22.33 -5.42 -7.65
CA GLY A 327 -22.39 -5.06 -9.07
C GLY A 327 -22.83 -6.29 -9.88
N GLY A 328 -24.01 -6.26 -10.50
CA GLY A 328 -24.55 -7.38 -11.27
C GLY A 328 -23.71 -7.71 -12.50
N SER A 329 -23.31 -6.68 -13.24
CA SER A 329 -22.45 -6.78 -14.42
C SER A 329 -21.11 -6.06 -14.23
N GLU A 330 -20.19 -6.34 -15.15
CA GLU A 330 -19.00 -5.52 -15.32
C GLU A 330 -19.41 -4.09 -15.70
N ASN A 331 -18.67 -3.11 -15.18
CA ASN A 331 -19.00 -1.71 -15.32
C ASN A 331 -17.74 -0.85 -15.35
N ILE A 332 -17.87 0.38 -15.87
CA ILE A 332 -16.81 1.38 -15.84
C ILE A 332 -17.22 2.57 -14.98
N VAL A 333 -16.32 3.07 -14.14
CA VAL A 333 -16.58 4.23 -13.25
C VAL A 333 -17.83 3.97 -12.39
N SER A 334 -17.86 2.83 -11.69
CA SER A 334 -19.01 2.40 -10.88
C SER A 334 -18.69 2.43 -9.39
N TYR A 335 -19.70 2.64 -8.56
CA TYR A 335 -19.51 2.70 -7.10
C TYR A 335 -20.64 1.98 -6.37
N ALA A 336 -20.32 1.04 -5.47
CA ALA A 336 -21.37 0.49 -4.61
C ALA A 336 -21.93 1.54 -3.65
N LEU A 337 -21.07 2.35 -3.03
CA LEU A 337 -21.44 3.49 -2.18
C LEU A 337 -20.65 4.74 -2.58
N ARG A 338 -21.34 5.84 -2.85
CA ARG A 338 -20.70 7.14 -3.11
C ARG A 338 -21.41 8.27 -2.39
N THR A 339 -20.65 9.07 -1.66
CA THR A 339 -21.14 10.32 -1.08
C THR A 339 -20.44 11.52 -1.72
N SER A 340 -21.16 12.64 -1.83
CA SER A 340 -20.54 13.95 -2.06
C SER A 340 -20.19 14.62 -0.73
N ALA A 341 -19.78 15.90 -0.74
CA ALA A 341 -19.50 16.76 0.42
C ALA A 341 -20.57 16.79 1.53
N ALA A 342 -21.78 16.26 1.27
CA ALA A 342 -22.96 16.51 2.08
C ALA A 342 -23.00 15.70 3.39
N PRO A 343 -22.93 14.35 3.41
CA PRO A 343 -23.00 13.58 4.64
C PRO A 343 -21.63 13.13 5.17
N ILE A 344 -21.57 12.83 6.46
CA ILE A 344 -20.55 11.94 7.03
C ILE A 344 -21.02 10.50 6.85
N ALA A 345 -20.19 9.63 6.28
CA ALA A 345 -20.52 8.22 6.16
C ALA A 345 -20.35 7.46 7.48
N TYR A 346 -21.27 6.56 7.76
CA TYR A 346 -21.11 5.49 8.75
C TYR A 346 -21.47 4.15 8.13
N PHE A 347 -20.49 3.44 7.58
CA PHE A 347 -20.71 2.20 6.83
C PHE A 347 -20.16 1.01 7.61
N HIS A 348 -21.02 0.05 7.95
CA HIS A 348 -20.58 -1.08 8.76
C HIS A 348 -21.37 -2.37 8.58
N ASP A 349 -20.69 -3.49 8.80
CA ASP A 349 -21.28 -4.84 8.68
C ASP A 349 -21.86 -5.08 7.26
N LEU A 350 -21.13 -4.62 6.23
CA LEU A 350 -21.47 -4.80 4.82
C LEU A 350 -20.53 -5.80 4.14
N ASP A 351 -21.07 -6.60 3.22
CA ASP A 351 -20.30 -7.32 2.20
C ASP A 351 -20.56 -6.63 0.85
N ILE A 352 -19.53 -6.01 0.27
CA ILE A 352 -19.60 -5.29 -1.00
C ILE A 352 -18.68 -5.97 -2.01
N ARG A 353 -19.22 -6.35 -3.16
CA ARG A 353 -18.45 -6.94 -4.27
C ARG A 353 -18.83 -6.28 -5.58
N VAL A 354 -17.84 -5.72 -6.26
CA VAL A 354 -18.02 -5.04 -7.54
C VAL A 354 -16.96 -5.50 -8.53
N LYS A 355 -17.19 -5.26 -9.83
CA LYS A 355 -16.27 -5.70 -10.89
C LYS A 355 -16.27 -4.72 -12.07
N GLY A 356 -15.12 -4.62 -12.73
CA GLY A 356 -14.90 -3.81 -13.92
C GLY A 356 -13.91 -2.66 -13.70
N LEU A 357 -13.56 -1.97 -14.80
CA LEU A 357 -12.49 -0.96 -14.79
C LEU A 357 -12.91 0.31 -14.05
N GLN A 358 -12.04 0.85 -13.20
CA GLN A 358 -12.38 2.02 -12.36
C GLN A 358 -13.68 1.84 -11.54
N SER A 359 -13.98 0.60 -11.16
CA SER A 359 -15.07 0.31 -10.22
C SER A 359 -14.57 0.34 -8.78
N HIS A 360 -15.42 0.81 -7.88
CA HIS A 360 -15.07 1.06 -6.49
C HIS A 360 -16.13 0.50 -5.55
N THR A 361 -15.71 0.05 -4.36
CA THR A 361 -16.68 -0.25 -3.30
C THR A 361 -17.21 1.05 -2.71
N ILE A 362 -16.33 1.93 -2.22
CA ILE A 362 -16.71 3.10 -1.44
C ILE A 362 -15.91 4.33 -1.89
N ARG A 363 -16.61 5.43 -2.13
CA ARG A 363 -16.03 6.78 -2.18
C ARG A 363 -16.70 7.70 -1.17
N SER A 364 -16.06 7.90 -0.01
CA SER A 364 -16.65 8.68 1.09
C SER A 364 -15.66 9.03 2.21
N GLY A 365 -15.98 10.06 3.01
CA GLY A 365 -15.29 10.37 4.27
C GLY A 365 -16.18 10.10 5.47
N GLY A 366 -15.64 9.43 6.50
CA GLY A 366 -16.41 9.09 7.68
C GLY A 366 -15.84 7.91 8.46
N ARG A 367 -16.71 7.01 8.92
CA ARG A 367 -16.36 5.80 9.67
C ARG A 367 -16.78 4.58 8.87
N ILE A 368 -15.81 3.79 8.42
CA ILE A 368 -15.99 2.60 7.58
C ILE A 368 -15.41 1.44 8.37
N ILE A 369 -16.29 0.62 8.97
CA ILE A 369 -15.87 -0.39 9.95
C ILE A 369 -16.48 -1.78 9.72
N ASN A 370 -15.72 -2.84 9.98
CA ASN A 370 -16.20 -4.23 9.90
C ASN A 370 -16.86 -4.63 8.57
N ASN A 371 -16.35 -4.13 7.43
CA ASN A 371 -16.88 -4.46 6.11
C ASN A 371 -15.96 -5.46 5.38
N TYR A 372 -16.54 -6.23 4.46
CA TYR A 372 -15.83 -6.97 3.43
C TYR A 372 -16.01 -6.25 2.10
N LEU A 373 -14.91 -5.83 1.46
CA LEU A 373 -14.91 -4.92 0.33
C LEU A 373 -14.01 -5.48 -0.79
N GLU A 374 -14.60 -6.00 -1.84
CA GLU A 374 -13.88 -6.67 -2.93
C GLU A 374 -14.17 -6.00 -4.28
N VAL A 375 -13.10 -5.70 -5.02
CA VAL A 375 -13.17 -5.21 -6.40
C VAL A 375 -12.37 -6.13 -7.30
N ASP A 376 -13.05 -6.74 -8.26
CA ASP A 376 -12.39 -7.43 -9.36
C ASP A 376 -12.14 -6.44 -10.51
N MET A 377 -10.90 -6.01 -10.65
CA MET A 377 -10.47 -5.05 -11.67
C MET A 377 -9.41 -5.71 -12.56
N PRO A 378 -9.81 -6.32 -13.70
CA PRO A 378 -8.97 -7.22 -14.47
C PRO A 378 -7.76 -6.55 -15.14
N TRP A 379 -7.76 -5.21 -15.25
CA TRP A 379 -6.61 -4.39 -15.65
C TRP A 379 -6.83 -2.91 -15.27
N TYR A 380 -5.85 -2.03 -15.56
CA TYR A 380 -5.90 -0.59 -15.27
C TYR A 380 -6.21 0.26 -16.51
N PHE A 381 -6.83 1.44 -16.32
CA PHE A 381 -7.27 2.29 -17.42
C PHE A 381 -6.20 3.32 -17.83
N ALA A 382 -5.50 3.94 -16.87
CA ALA A 382 -4.47 4.95 -17.15
C ALA A 382 -3.28 4.93 -16.19
N ARG A 383 -2.06 4.84 -16.76
CA ARG A 383 -0.74 4.66 -16.09
C ARG A 383 -0.40 5.68 -14.98
N GLU A 384 -0.99 6.85 -15.03
CA GLU A 384 -0.67 7.97 -14.13
C GLU A 384 -1.87 8.39 -13.28
N ASN A 385 -2.93 7.57 -13.23
CA ASN A 385 -4.18 7.96 -12.62
C ASN A 385 -4.44 7.18 -11.32
N SER A 386 -4.33 7.87 -10.19
CA SER A 386 -4.60 7.33 -8.84
C SER A 386 -6.11 7.21 -8.56
N ILE A 387 -6.93 6.76 -9.50
CA ILE A 387 -8.39 6.58 -9.28
C ILE A 387 -8.84 5.15 -9.56
N GLU A 388 -7.93 4.20 -9.44
CA GLU A 388 -8.14 2.78 -9.75
C GLU A 388 -8.05 1.92 -8.49
N GLU A 389 -8.23 2.55 -7.34
CA GLU A 389 -8.26 1.92 -6.03
C GLU A 389 -9.64 1.34 -5.70
N ASN A 390 -9.70 0.25 -4.94
CA ASN A 390 -10.96 -0.30 -4.44
C ASN A 390 -11.81 0.75 -3.69
N MET A 391 -11.17 1.55 -2.84
CA MET A 391 -11.80 2.57 -2.02
C MET A 391 -11.07 3.91 -2.12
N ILE A 392 -11.85 5.00 -2.14
CA ILE A 392 -11.35 6.36 -1.98
C ILE A 392 -11.96 6.93 -0.71
N ALA A 393 -11.17 7.07 0.36
CA ALA A 393 -11.74 7.39 1.67
C ALA A 393 -10.83 8.18 2.62
N SER A 394 -11.45 8.62 3.72
CA SER A 394 -10.84 9.35 4.83
C SER A 394 -11.62 9.13 6.13
N GLY A 395 -11.02 9.53 7.25
CA GLY A 395 -11.61 9.39 8.58
C GLY A 395 -11.14 8.10 9.26
N GLU A 396 -12.05 7.23 9.67
CA GLU A 396 -11.73 5.98 10.36
C GLU A 396 -12.04 4.78 9.45
N ILE A 397 -11.01 4.01 9.09
CA ILE A 397 -11.11 2.77 8.32
C ILE A 397 -10.63 1.63 9.21
N ILE A 398 -11.55 0.91 9.85
CA ILE A 398 -11.22 0.02 10.97
C ILE A 398 -11.78 -1.40 10.78
N ASN A 399 -10.96 -2.43 10.99
CA ASN A 399 -11.36 -3.84 10.99
C ASN A 399 -12.10 -4.30 9.71
N ASN A 400 -11.74 -3.75 8.55
CA ASN A 400 -12.29 -4.18 7.27
C ASN A 400 -11.40 -5.23 6.60
N THR A 401 -11.98 -6.01 5.69
CA THR A 401 -11.26 -6.82 4.69
C THR A 401 -11.41 -6.12 3.35
N LEU A 402 -10.30 -5.65 2.78
CA LEU A 402 -10.28 -4.96 1.49
C LEU A 402 -9.43 -5.75 0.49
N ILE A 403 -10.02 -6.13 -0.64
CA ILE A 403 -9.39 -7.03 -1.63
C ILE A 403 -9.54 -6.46 -3.03
N GLY A 404 -8.44 -6.50 -3.79
CA GLY A 404 -8.42 -6.16 -5.21
C GLY A 404 -8.50 -4.66 -5.50
N GLY A 405 -8.74 -4.33 -6.77
CA GLY A 405 -8.36 -3.06 -7.37
C GLY A 405 -6.88 -3.04 -7.77
N GLN A 406 -6.50 -2.05 -8.59
CA GLN A 406 -5.08 -1.85 -8.92
C GLN A 406 -4.35 -1.25 -7.73
N GLY A 407 -5.03 -0.41 -6.94
CA GLY A 407 -4.70 -0.16 -5.54
C GLY A 407 -5.88 -0.51 -4.64
N VAL A 408 -5.72 -0.39 -3.31
CA VAL A 408 -6.82 -0.73 -2.39
C VAL A 408 -7.45 0.51 -1.76
N ILE A 409 -6.64 1.40 -1.17
CA ILE A 409 -7.14 2.61 -0.52
C ILE A 409 -6.38 3.83 -1.07
N ARG A 410 -7.12 4.75 -1.70
CA ARG A 410 -6.65 6.12 -1.88
C ARG A 410 -7.06 6.95 -0.67
N LEU A 411 -6.06 7.48 0.03
CA LEU A 411 -6.29 8.36 1.17
C LEU A 411 -6.58 9.78 0.71
N GLY A 412 -7.63 10.36 1.27
CA GLY A 412 -7.85 11.81 1.30
C GLY A 412 -7.86 12.36 2.72
N GLY A 413 -7.77 13.68 2.84
CA GLY A 413 -7.89 14.42 4.11
C GLY A 413 -6.70 14.31 5.06
N THR A 414 -6.80 15.00 6.19
CA THR A 414 -5.79 15.05 7.27
C THR A 414 -6.23 14.15 8.43
N GLY A 415 -5.29 13.42 9.05
CA GLY A 415 -5.54 12.68 10.29
C GLY A 415 -6.34 11.38 10.13
N THR A 416 -6.37 10.79 8.93
CA THR A 416 -7.03 9.50 8.67
C THR A 416 -6.40 8.37 9.50
N ILE A 417 -7.25 7.52 10.08
CA ILE A 417 -6.87 6.35 10.89
C ILE A 417 -7.23 5.08 10.14
N ILE A 418 -6.25 4.19 9.98
CA ILE A 418 -6.39 2.88 9.34
C ILE A 418 -5.90 1.83 10.33
N ASP A 419 -6.83 1.10 10.94
CA ASP A 419 -6.55 0.25 12.11
C ASP A 419 -7.16 -1.16 11.97
N GLY A 420 -6.36 -2.21 12.12
CA GLY A 420 -6.89 -3.58 12.23
C GLY A 420 -7.46 -4.18 10.93
N ASN A 421 -7.14 -3.63 9.76
CA ASN A 421 -7.66 -4.12 8.48
C ASN A 421 -6.82 -5.26 7.89
N PHE A 422 -7.46 -6.12 7.10
CA PHE A 422 -6.78 -7.01 6.14
C PHE A 422 -6.84 -6.38 4.75
N ILE A 423 -5.70 -6.21 4.10
CA ILE A 423 -5.57 -5.46 2.85
C ILE A 423 -4.80 -6.33 1.84
N SER A 424 -5.47 -6.68 0.74
CA SER A 424 -4.89 -7.50 -0.32
C SER A 424 -4.97 -6.78 -1.66
N ASN A 425 -3.82 -6.24 -2.08
CA ASN A 425 -3.70 -5.52 -3.35
C ASN A 425 -3.58 -6.49 -4.53
N ASN A 426 -4.03 -6.06 -5.71
CA ASN A 426 -3.85 -6.78 -6.97
C ASN A 426 -3.34 -5.81 -8.06
N ALA A 427 -2.20 -5.17 -7.81
CA ALA A 427 -1.61 -4.22 -8.75
C ALA A 427 -0.86 -4.96 -9.84
N GLN A 428 -1.37 -4.92 -11.06
CA GLN A 428 -0.71 -5.53 -12.23
C GLN A 428 0.12 -4.50 -13.03
N ALA A 429 0.16 -3.26 -12.53
CA ALA A 429 0.81 -2.12 -13.15
C ALA A 429 1.62 -1.30 -12.16
N THR A 430 2.50 -0.44 -12.67
CA THR A 430 3.32 0.42 -11.82
C THR A 430 2.47 1.43 -11.06
N ASN A 431 3.00 1.88 -9.92
CA ASN A 431 2.52 3.03 -9.15
C ASN A 431 1.17 2.85 -8.46
N HIS A 432 0.61 1.64 -8.44
CA HIS A 432 -0.52 1.32 -7.59
C HIS A 432 -0.09 0.57 -6.33
N TYR A 433 -0.58 1.05 -5.20
CA TYR A 433 -0.21 0.58 -3.87
C TYR A 433 -1.48 0.19 -3.12
N ALA A 434 -1.36 -0.73 -2.17
CA ALA A 434 -2.43 -1.06 -1.24
C ALA A 434 -2.95 0.20 -0.54
N ILE A 435 -2.06 1.12 -0.19
CA ILE A 435 -2.42 2.47 0.25
C ILE A 435 -1.60 3.49 -0.54
N ILE A 436 -2.28 4.38 -1.25
CA ILE A 436 -1.68 5.52 -1.96
C ILE A 436 -2.29 6.83 -1.47
N HIS A 437 -1.49 7.88 -1.48
CA HIS A 437 -1.97 9.22 -1.19
C HIS A 437 -1.19 10.25 -2.03
N ASP A 438 -1.77 11.43 -2.21
CA ASP A 438 -1.07 12.61 -2.72
C ASP A 438 -1.20 13.75 -1.69
N GLY A 439 -0.16 14.00 -0.89
CA GLY A 439 -0.16 15.07 0.11
C GLY A 439 -0.96 14.91 1.42
N ALA A 440 -1.38 13.70 1.84
CA ALA A 440 -2.04 13.50 3.12
C ALA A 440 -1.13 13.82 4.32
N GLU A 441 -1.74 14.36 5.37
CA GLU A 441 -1.07 14.89 6.55
C GLU A 441 -1.46 14.11 7.82
N ASN A 442 -0.46 13.72 8.61
CA ASN A 442 -0.61 13.04 9.90
C ASN A 442 -1.49 11.76 9.91
N PRO A 443 -1.47 10.87 8.90
CA PRO A 443 -2.24 9.63 8.98
C PRO A 443 -1.61 8.64 9.97
N ILE A 444 -2.47 7.84 10.59
CA ILE A 444 -2.09 6.77 11.51
C ILE A 444 -2.50 5.44 10.89
N ILE A 445 -1.51 4.60 10.56
CA ILE A 445 -1.70 3.30 9.92
C ILE A 445 -1.12 2.23 10.82
N ARG A 446 -1.97 1.42 11.45
CA ARG A 446 -1.51 0.46 12.46
C ARG A 446 -2.29 -0.84 12.55
N ASN A 447 -1.66 -1.87 13.08
CA ASN A 447 -2.28 -3.18 13.33
C ASN A 447 -2.93 -3.82 12.08
N ASN A 448 -2.54 -3.41 10.87
CA ASN A 448 -3.08 -3.97 9.63
C ASN A 448 -2.22 -5.14 9.15
N ILE A 449 -2.83 -6.03 8.38
CA ILE A 449 -2.16 -7.11 7.65
C ILE A 449 -2.23 -6.76 6.16
N PHE A 450 -1.06 -6.61 5.55
CA PHE A 450 -0.90 -6.45 4.11
C PHE A 450 -0.43 -7.77 3.52
N ASP A 451 -1.31 -8.42 2.76
CA ASP A 451 -1.07 -9.72 2.13
C ASP A 451 -1.54 -9.65 0.67
N PRO A 452 -0.73 -9.09 -0.24
CA PRO A 452 -1.15 -8.80 -1.60
C PRO A 452 -1.27 -10.09 -2.42
N ILE A 453 -2.23 -10.10 -3.35
CA ILE A 453 -2.23 -11.02 -4.50
C ILE A 453 -1.02 -10.67 -5.37
N GLU A 454 -0.89 -9.39 -5.73
CA GLU A 454 0.26 -8.79 -6.39
C GLU A 454 0.37 -7.30 -6.02
N GLY A 455 1.59 -6.77 -6.02
CA GLY A 455 1.83 -5.35 -5.88
C GLY A 455 2.39 -4.90 -4.54
N SER A 456 2.51 -3.58 -4.39
CA SER A 456 3.16 -2.96 -3.23
C SER A 456 2.17 -2.62 -2.10
N GLY A 457 2.70 -2.45 -0.89
CA GLY A 457 1.95 -2.05 0.31
C GLY A 457 1.62 -0.56 0.32
N ILE A 458 2.45 0.29 0.95
CA ILE A 458 2.13 1.71 1.17
C ILE A 458 3.06 2.61 0.35
N LEU A 459 2.51 3.63 -0.32
CA LEU A 459 3.27 4.76 -0.84
C LEU A 459 3.02 6.02 0.01
N THR A 460 4.09 6.60 0.54
CA THR A 460 4.06 7.97 1.07
C THR A 460 4.63 8.91 -0.01
N TYR A 461 3.76 9.72 -0.64
CA TYR A 461 4.11 10.62 -1.75
C TYR A 461 3.72 12.06 -1.42
N VAL A 462 4.71 12.94 -1.30
CA VAL A 462 4.49 14.39 -1.09
C VAL A 462 3.73 14.76 0.21
N GLY A 463 3.71 13.89 1.23
CA GLY A 463 3.03 14.12 2.53
C GLY A 463 3.88 13.90 3.78
N HIS A 464 3.36 14.30 4.94
CA HIS A 464 4.14 14.36 6.18
C HIS A 464 3.37 13.91 7.44
N GLY A 465 4.11 13.61 8.50
CA GLY A 465 3.53 13.24 9.80
C GLY A 465 3.01 11.80 9.88
N TYR A 466 3.37 10.93 8.94
CA TYR A 466 2.92 9.53 8.90
C TYR A 466 3.34 8.78 10.15
N ARG A 467 2.43 8.00 10.73
CA ARG A 467 2.73 7.05 11.80
C ARG A 467 2.30 5.66 11.34
N ILE A 468 3.27 4.85 10.92
CA ILE A 468 3.05 3.50 10.37
C ILE A 468 3.67 2.48 11.33
N TYR A 469 2.84 1.76 12.10
CA TYR A 469 3.37 0.87 13.14
C TYR A 469 2.52 -0.34 13.48
N ASN A 470 3.13 -1.40 14.02
CA ASN A 470 2.46 -2.67 14.36
C ASN A 470 1.74 -3.32 13.18
N ASN A 471 2.12 -3.03 11.94
CA ASN A 471 1.55 -3.71 10.77
C ASN A 471 2.39 -4.94 10.43
N THR A 472 1.76 -5.92 9.79
CA THR A 472 2.45 -7.08 9.18
C THR A 472 2.37 -6.95 7.67
N PHE A 473 3.52 -7.05 6.99
CA PHE A 473 3.63 -7.01 5.54
C PHE A 473 4.15 -8.34 5.02
N TYR A 474 3.41 -8.96 4.12
CA TYR A 474 3.92 -9.98 3.23
C TYR A 474 4.27 -9.30 1.90
N VAL A 475 5.53 -9.43 1.48
CA VAL A 475 6.03 -8.83 0.25
C VAL A 475 6.63 -9.94 -0.60
N ASN A 476 6.03 -10.18 -1.76
CA ASN A 476 6.52 -11.12 -2.74
C ASN A 476 6.98 -10.35 -3.98
N THR A 477 7.97 -10.89 -4.68
CA THR A 477 8.37 -10.35 -5.98
C THR A 477 7.17 -10.30 -6.91
N ALA A 478 6.93 -9.17 -7.55
CA ALA A 478 6.00 -9.10 -8.67
C ALA A 478 6.78 -9.34 -9.96
N THR A 479 6.13 -9.91 -10.96
CA THR A 479 6.78 -10.13 -12.25
C THR A 479 7.06 -8.81 -12.98
N CYS A 480 7.84 -8.88 -14.05
CA CYS A 480 8.19 -7.76 -14.91
C CYS A 480 6.95 -7.11 -15.53
N ASN A 481 6.56 -5.90 -15.14
CA ASN A 481 5.37 -5.31 -15.74
C ASN A 481 5.59 -4.76 -17.16
N VAL A 482 4.49 -4.41 -17.83
CA VAL A 482 4.47 -3.90 -19.22
C VAL A 482 5.29 -2.62 -19.44
N GLU A 483 5.56 -1.88 -18.37
CA GLU A 483 6.29 -0.61 -18.40
C GLU A 483 7.81 -0.84 -18.36
N TYR A 484 8.27 -1.64 -17.39
CA TYR A 484 9.67 -1.77 -17.00
C TYR A 484 10.32 -3.09 -17.45
N ILE A 485 10.09 -3.50 -18.70
CA ILE A 485 10.67 -4.74 -19.23
C ILE A 485 12.21 -4.70 -19.44
N ASN A 486 12.84 -3.52 -19.40
CA ASN A 486 14.29 -3.35 -19.62
C ASN A 486 14.93 -2.49 -18.50
N GLU A 487 14.28 -2.42 -17.35
CA GLU A 487 14.60 -1.52 -16.25
C GLU A 487 14.30 -2.22 -14.91
N ASP A 488 14.62 -1.56 -13.80
CA ASP A 488 14.29 -2.05 -12.46
C ASP A 488 12.82 -1.79 -12.10
N TYR A 489 12.11 -2.83 -11.69
CA TYR A 489 10.74 -2.72 -11.17
C TYR A 489 10.70 -3.16 -9.72
N SER A 490 10.21 -2.30 -8.84
CA SER A 490 10.24 -2.55 -7.39
C SER A 490 8.87 -2.89 -6.82
N THR A 491 8.78 -4.01 -6.10
CA THR A 491 7.67 -4.37 -5.22
C THR A 491 8.07 -4.11 -3.78
N ASN A 492 7.32 -3.25 -3.09
CA ASN A 492 7.75 -2.69 -1.82
C ASN A 492 6.69 -2.89 -0.74
N GLY A 493 7.09 -3.22 0.49
CA GLY A 493 6.21 -3.12 1.65
C GLY A 493 5.80 -1.66 1.89
N ILE A 494 6.79 -0.75 1.96
CA ILE A 494 6.57 0.70 2.05
C ILE A 494 7.55 1.42 1.12
N ARG A 495 7.05 2.38 0.32
CA ARG A 495 7.88 3.32 -0.44
C ARG A 495 7.72 4.74 0.08
N MET A 496 8.85 5.39 0.34
CA MET A 496 8.91 6.80 0.73
C MET A 496 9.49 7.62 -0.42
N ASN A 497 8.72 8.55 -0.98
CA ASN A 497 9.16 9.33 -2.14
C ASN A 497 8.69 10.80 -2.10
N ASP A 498 9.54 11.70 -2.60
CA ASP A 498 9.20 13.10 -2.88
C ASP A 498 9.93 13.69 -4.09
N TYR A 499 10.69 12.90 -4.86
CA TYR A 499 11.51 13.38 -5.99
C TYR A 499 12.42 14.59 -5.65
N GLY A 500 12.85 14.70 -4.39
CA GLY A 500 13.70 15.81 -3.94
C GLY A 500 12.94 17.10 -3.63
N ALA A 501 11.60 17.04 -3.50
CA ALA A 501 10.78 18.20 -3.15
C ALA A 501 10.84 18.57 -1.66
N GLU A 502 11.48 17.75 -0.82
CA GLU A 502 11.58 17.90 0.65
C GLU A 502 10.20 17.96 1.37
N THR A 503 9.14 17.47 0.73
CA THR A 503 7.77 17.45 1.26
C THR A 503 7.43 16.20 2.05
N ASN A 504 8.24 15.14 1.94
CA ASN A 504 8.07 13.90 2.68
C ASN A 504 8.89 13.93 3.98
N TYR A 505 8.32 14.50 5.04
CA TYR A 505 9.01 14.80 6.30
C TYR A 505 8.22 14.36 7.55
N ASP A 506 8.90 14.25 8.68
CA ASP A 506 8.38 13.78 9.98
C ASP A 506 7.58 12.47 9.87
N ASN A 507 8.06 11.52 9.05
CA ASN A 507 7.39 10.24 8.84
C ASN A 507 8.07 9.15 9.67
N TRP A 508 7.29 8.43 10.48
CA TRP A 508 7.81 7.43 11.41
C TRP A 508 7.23 6.06 11.08
N ILE A 509 8.11 5.13 10.76
CA ILE A 509 7.82 3.72 10.45
C ILE A 509 8.46 2.87 11.54
N TYR A 510 7.67 2.23 12.39
CA TYR A 510 8.21 1.53 13.54
C TYR A 510 7.41 0.32 14.01
N ASP A 511 8.08 -0.63 14.67
CA ASP A 511 7.45 -1.83 15.23
C ASP A 511 6.59 -2.62 14.20
N ASN A 512 6.94 -2.56 12.91
CA ASN A 512 6.29 -3.37 11.88
C ASN A 512 7.07 -4.67 11.64
N LEU A 513 6.35 -5.68 11.18
CA LEU A 513 6.87 -6.99 10.80
C LEU A 513 6.82 -7.14 9.29
N PHE A 514 7.96 -7.44 8.66
CA PHE A 514 8.07 -7.66 7.23
C PHE A 514 8.51 -9.09 6.94
N HIS A 515 7.71 -9.82 6.18
CA HIS A 515 8.06 -11.10 5.56
C HIS A 515 8.28 -10.87 4.08
N ILE A 516 9.53 -10.95 3.64
CA ILE A 516 9.95 -10.60 2.29
C ILE A 516 10.44 -11.86 1.60
N THR A 517 9.77 -12.28 0.54
CA THR A 517 10.18 -13.44 -0.26
C THR A 517 10.51 -12.99 -1.67
N GLY A 518 11.75 -13.26 -2.08
CA GLY A 518 12.21 -13.00 -3.42
C GLY A 518 12.13 -14.25 -4.29
N THR A 519 11.55 -14.13 -5.49
CA THR A 519 11.45 -15.24 -6.46
C THR A 519 11.79 -14.76 -7.86
N SER A 520 12.50 -15.59 -8.62
CA SER A 520 12.86 -15.27 -10.00
C SER A 520 11.76 -15.68 -10.97
N TYR A 521 11.60 -14.85 -12.01
CA TYR A 521 10.68 -15.12 -13.11
C TYR A 521 11.46 -15.37 -14.40
N ASN A 522 11.10 -16.44 -15.11
CA ASN A 522 11.64 -16.72 -16.43
C ASN A 522 10.86 -15.91 -17.47
N THR A 523 11.37 -14.73 -17.83
CA THR A 523 10.73 -13.84 -18.80
C THR A 523 11.50 -13.77 -20.12
N TYR A 524 10.82 -13.40 -21.21
CA TYR A 524 11.45 -13.13 -22.52
C TYR A 524 12.47 -12.00 -22.45
N TRP A 525 12.29 -11.05 -21.53
CA TRP A 525 13.13 -9.86 -21.41
C TRP A 525 14.32 -10.10 -20.48
N SER A 526 15.51 -10.18 -21.07
CA SER A 526 16.77 -10.38 -20.33
C SER A 526 17.14 -9.23 -19.41
N ASP A 527 16.63 -8.04 -19.69
CA ASP A 527 17.03 -6.79 -19.03
C ASP A 527 15.99 -6.36 -17.98
N CYS A 528 14.90 -7.12 -17.82
CA CYS A 528 13.95 -6.85 -16.75
C CYS A 528 14.55 -7.25 -15.42
N GLN A 529 14.43 -6.37 -14.42
CA GLN A 529 14.95 -6.64 -13.10
C GLN A 529 13.91 -6.35 -12.01
N PRO A 530 13.16 -7.38 -11.58
CA PRO A 530 12.37 -7.31 -10.36
C PRO A 530 13.26 -7.04 -9.13
N VAL A 531 12.82 -6.12 -8.28
CA VAL A 531 13.44 -5.74 -7.02
C VAL A 531 12.39 -5.87 -5.92
N THR A 532 12.66 -6.67 -4.89
CA THR A 532 11.69 -6.88 -3.80
C THR A 532 12.21 -6.26 -2.53
N THR A 533 11.44 -5.37 -1.92
CA THR A 533 11.91 -4.60 -0.75
C THR A 533 10.92 -4.52 0.40
N GLY A 534 11.46 -4.48 1.62
CA GLY A 534 10.68 -4.10 2.79
C GLY A 534 10.33 -2.62 2.75
N ILE A 535 11.36 -1.77 2.80
CA ILE A 535 11.23 -0.31 2.70
C ILE A 535 12.13 0.22 1.59
N PHE A 536 11.53 0.91 0.63
CA PHE A 536 12.22 1.73 -0.36
C PHE A 536 12.25 3.19 0.09
N TYR A 537 13.43 3.66 0.51
CA TYR A 537 13.67 5.05 0.90
C TYR A 537 14.20 5.88 -0.29
N SER A 538 13.37 6.79 -0.80
CA SER A 538 13.71 7.77 -1.85
C SER A 538 13.19 9.18 -1.50
N ALA A 539 13.11 9.51 -0.20
CA ALA A 539 12.65 10.81 0.31
C ALA A 539 13.80 11.75 0.68
N SER A 540 13.50 13.05 0.75
CA SER A 540 14.44 14.14 1.03
C SER A 540 14.01 15.07 2.16
N GLY A 541 12.76 14.97 2.62
CA GLY A 541 12.27 15.75 3.75
C GLY A 541 12.90 15.35 5.10
N VAL A 542 12.80 16.27 6.07
CA VAL A 542 13.45 16.15 7.38
C VAL A 542 12.67 15.26 8.36
N ASN A 543 13.28 14.89 9.50
CA ASN A 543 12.69 14.19 10.64
C ASN A 543 12.05 12.81 10.35
N ASN A 544 12.41 12.16 9.25
CA ASN A 544 11.99 10.79 8.99
C ASN A 544 12.68 9.80 9.93
N ARG A 545 12.00 8.71 10.30
CA ARG A 545 12.48 7.68 11.23
C ARG A 545 11.97 6.29 10.84
N ILE A 546 12.86 5.31 10.88
CA ILE A 546 12.60 3.89 10.61
C ILE A 546 13.24 3.09 11.75
N PHE A 547 12.45 2.56 12.68
CA PHE A 547 13.01 1.93 13.87
C PHE A 547 12.17 0.82 14.51
N GLY A 548 12.80 -0.12 15.21
CA GLY A 548 12.07 -1.18 15.91
C GLY A 548 11.37 -2.19 14.98
N ASN A 549 11.57 -2.11 13.66
CA ASN A 549 10.95 -3.03 12.73
C ASN A 549 11.75 -4.35 12.66
N GLU A 550 11.04 -5.42 12.34
CA GLU A 550 11.62 -6.75 12.10
C GLU A 550 11.47 -7.13 10.63
N PHE A 551 12.57 -7.55 10.01
CA PHE A 551 12.62 -7.97 8.61
C PHE A 551 13.10 -9.41 8.52
N TYR A 552 12.25 -10.29 8.00
CA TYR A 552 12.57 -11.67 7.65
C TYR A 552 12.63 -11.77 6.13
N ILE A 553 13.85 -11.89 5.59
CA ILE A 553 14.13 -11.79 4.16
C ILE A 553 14.61 -13.15 3.66
N ASN A 554 13.83 -13.75 2.76
CA ASN A 554 14.12 -15.02 2.12
C ASN A 554 14.30 -14.82 0.62
N ASP A 555 15.54 -14.75 0.16
CA ASP A 555 15.90 -14.79 -1.25
C ASP A 555 15.90 -16.23 -1.75
N THR A 556 14.97 -16.57 -2.65
CA THR A 556 14.86 -17.92 -3.24
C THR A 556 15.37 -17.99 -4.68
N ASN A 557 16.00 -16.91 -5.16
CA ASN A 557 16.58 -16.88 -6.49
C ASN A 557 17.75 -17.87 -6.60
N GLU A 558 17.95 -18.45 -7.79
CA GLU A 558 19.09 -19.35 -8.06
C GLU A 558 20.42 -18.60 -8.26
N ASP A 559 20.37 -17.26 -8.32
CA ASP A 559 21.52 -16.39 -8.47
C ASP A 559 21.27 -15.00 -7.85
N ASN A 560 22.25 -14.10 -7.97
CA ASN A 560 22.19 -12.74 -7.41
C ASN A 560 21.63 -11.68 -8.38
N SER A 561 20.92 -12.09 -9.44
CA SER A 561 20.45 -11.18 -10.49
C SER A 561 19.30 -10.27 -10.03
N GLN A 562 18.47 -10.73 -9.10
CA GLN A 562 17.27 -10.02 -8.62
C GLN A 562 17.41 -9.66 -7.13
N PRO A 563 17.43 -8.37 -6.75
CA PRO A 563 17.67 -7.98 -5.37
C PRO A 563 16.45 -8.20 -4.48
N VAL A 564 16.68 -8.80 -3.30
CA VAL A 564 15.68 -9.02 -2.25
C VAL A 564 16.21 -8.41 -0.95
N ILE A 565 15.71 -7.23 -0.58
CA ILE A 565 16.39 -6.35 0.37
C ILE A 565 15.42 -5.80 1.43
N GLY A 566 15.83 -5.74 2.70
CA GLY A 566 15.05 -5.09 3.75
C GLY A 566 14.91 -3.58 3.54
N ILE A 567 16.04 -2.87 3.41
CA ILE A 567 16.08 -1.43 3.11
C ILE A 567 16.78 -1.15 1.77
N TYR A 568 16.07 -0.55 0.84
CA TYR A 568 16.59 -0.11 -0.46
C TYR A 568 16.59 1.42 -0.52
N ALA A 569 17.77 2.06 -0.55
CA ALA A 569 17.88 3.50 -0.33
C ALA A 569 18.70 4.23 -1.41
N GLY A 570 18.05 5.17 -2.10
CA GLY A 570 18.70 6.03 -3.08
C GLY A 570 17.68 6.72 -3.99
N ALA A 571 18.03 7.87 -4.54
CA ALA A 571 17.27 8.53 -5.61
C ALA A 571 18.12 9.55 -6.36
N THR A 572 17.99 9.56 -7.68
CA THR A 572 18.59 10.54 -8.59
C THR A 572 17.54 11.00 -9.60
N ASP A 573 17.59 12.27 -9.98
CA ASP A 573 16.77 12.84 -11.05
C ASP A 573 17.66 13.79 -11.88
N ASP A 574 17.67 13.58 -13.21
CA ASP A 574 18.60 14.21 -14.17
C ASP A 574 20.08 14.15 -13.75
N GLY A 575 20.51 13.04 -13.14
CA GLY A 575 21.87 12.85 -12.65
C GLY A 575 22.21 13.59 -11.36
N VAL A 576 21.23 14.27 -10.74
CA VAL A 576 21.36 14.95 -9.44
C VAL A 576 20.77 14.08 -8.33
N ILE A 577 21.54 13.85 -7.27
CA ILE A 577 21.06 13.10 -6.10
C ILE A 577 19.89 13.84 -5.45
N LYS A 578 18.77 13.13 -5.28
CA LYS A 578 17.54 13.66 -4.66
C LYS A 578 17.27 13.06 -3.29
N ALA A 579 17.76 11.86 -2.98
CA ALA A 579 17.56 11.28 -1.65
C ALA A 579 18.64 11.77 -0.68
N TYR A 580 18.20 12.43 0.38
CA TYR A 580 19.08 13.05 1.37
C TYR A 580 18.42 13.01 2.74
N ASN A 581 19.15 12.51 3.74
CA ASN A 581 18.73 12.65 5.13
C ASN A 581 19.33 13.95 5.69
N ASN A 582 18.54 14.77 6.38
CA ASN A 582 19.06 16.03 6.91
C ASN A 582 20.01 15.75 8.10
N PRO A 583 21.22 16.35 8.15
CA PRO A 583 22.17 16.17 9.25
C PRO A 583 21.64 16.61 10.62
N SER A 584 20.59 17.43 10.68
CA SER A 584 19.90 17.74 11.93
C SER A 584 19.12 16.55 12.49
N ASP A 585 18.74 15.61 11.62
CA ASP A 585 17.89 14.48 11.91
C ASP A 585 18.76 13.31 12.33
N ASN A 586 19.02 13.22 13.63
CA ASN A 586 19.88 12.18 14.15
C ASN A 586 19.09 10.89 14.43
N ARG A 587 19.54 9.87 13.68
CA ARG A 587 19.07 8.48 13.44
C ARG A 587 17.84 8.37 12.54
N LEU A 588 18.09 8.10 11.25
CA LEU A 588 17.05 7.67 10.31
C LEU A 588 16.68 6.21 10.54
N ILE A 589 17.65 5.28 10.48
CA ILE A 589 17.40 3.83 10.56
C ILE A 589 18.03 3.27 11.83
N TYR A 590 17.25 2.85 12.82
CA TYR A 590 17.83 2.39 14.08
C TYR A 590 17.02 1.35 14.84
N ASN A 591 17.69 0.54 15.66
CA ASN A 591 17.04 -0.50 16.48
C ASN A 591 16.15 -1.48 15.66
N ASN A 592 16.44 -1.69 14.37
CA ASN A 592 15.71 -2.69 13.58
C ASN A 592 16.44 -4.05 13.64
N TYR A 593 15.68 -5.11 13.46
CA TYR A 593 16.19 -6.48 13.36
C TYR A 593 16.05 -6.99 11.92
N PHE A 594 17.11 -7.57 11.38
CA PHE A 594 17.15 -8.17 10.05
C PHE A 594 17.62 -9.61 10.17
N GLU A 595 16.85 -10.55 9.67
CA GLU A 595 17.24 -11.94 9.42
C GLU A 595 17.17 -12.18 7.92
N THR A 596 18.29 -12.58 7.31
CA THR A 596 18.36 -12.73 5.85
C THR A 596 19.37 -13.77 5.39
N ASN A 597 19.08 -14.41 4.27
CA ASN A 597 20.01 -15.29 3.56
C ASN A 597 20.83 -14.56 2.46
N ASP A 598 20.69 -13.24 2.31
CA ASP A 598 21.60 -12.42 1.49
C ASP A 598 21.85 -11.04 2.10
N LYS A 599 21.61 -9.93 1.38
CA LYS A 599 21.91 -8.58 1.85
C LYS A 599 20.68 -7.96 2.51
N ALA A 600 20.84 -7.44 3.72
CA ALA A 600 19.76 -6.80 4.46
C ALA A 600 19.46 -5.38 3.96
N VAL A 601 20.49 -4.64 3.55
CA VAL A 601 20.38 -3.22 3.18
C VAL A 601 21.22 -2.92 1.95
N TRP A 602 20.67 -2.12 1.03
CA TRP A 602 21.39 -1.55 -0.11
C TRP A 602 21.25 -0.03 -0.15
N ILE A 603 22.39 0.68 -0.10
CA ILE A 603 22.47 2.13 -0.20
C ILE A 603 23.19 2.55 -1.49
N SER A 604 22.69 3.60 -2.15
CA SER A 604 23.06 4.00 -3.50
C SER A 604 22.80 2.88 -4.51
N THR A 605 21.56 2.84 -4.97
CA THR A 605 20.97 1.72 -5.70
C THR A 605 20.88 2.01 -7.20
N TYR A 606 20.10 1.22 -7.95
CA TYR A 606 19.76 1.56 -9.34
C TYR A 606 19.03 2.89 -9.46
N TYR A 607 18.21 3.21 -8.46
CA TYR A 607 17.38 4.40 -8.48
C TYR A 607 18.17 5.68 -8.22
N GLY A 608 19.39 5.58 -7.68
CA GLY A 608 20.29 6.72 -7.55
C GLY A 608 21.08 6.76 -6.25
N GLY A 609 21.71 7.92 -6.02
CA GLY A 609 22.64 8.14 -4.90
C GLY A 609 21.94 8.41 -3.58
N MET A 610 22.73 8.46 -2.50
CA MET A 610 22.21 8.72 -1.15
C MET A 610 23.20 9.55 -0.31
N ILE A 611 22.69 10.48 0.49
CA ILE A 611 23.51 11.34 1.34
C ILE A 611 23.04 11.29 2.80
N ASN A 612 24.00 11.29 3.73
CA ASN A 612 23.85 11.32 5.19
C ASN A 612 23.05 10.14 5.76
N MET A 613 23.22 8.95 5.20
CA MET A 613 22.52 7.77 5.71
C MET A 613 23.08 7.33 7.06
N TRP A 614 22.22 7.21 8.09
CA TRP A 614 22.61 6.79 9.43
C TRP A 614 21.89 5.51 9.84
N LEU A 615 22.66 4.44 10.02
CA LEU A 615 22.22 3.16 10.53
C LEU A 615 22.81 2.96 11.92
N GLU A 616 21.97 2.92 12.95
CA GLU A 616 22.43 2.81 14.32
C GLU A 616 21.73 1.71 15.14
N ASN A 617 22.48 0.92 15.90
CA ASN A 617 21.94 -0.12 16.79
C ASN A 617 21.03 -1.16 16.09
N ASN A 618 21.18 -1.36 14.77
CA ASN A 618 20.45 -2.43 14.08
C ASN A 618 21.15 -3.77 14.33
N THR A 619 20.39 -4.87 14.29
CA THR A 619 20.92 -6.23 14.40
C THR A 619 20.73 -6.95 13.07
N PHE A 620 21.81 -7.52 12.54
CA PHE A 620 21.83 -8.31 11.32
C PHE A 620 22.19 -9.75 11.67
N THR A 621 21.31 -10.68 11.29
CA THR A 621 21.45 -12.11 11.52
C THR A 621 21.47 -12.82 10.18
N LYS A 622 22.52 -13.60 9.93
CA LYS A 622 22.65 -14.40 8.71
C LYS A 622 21.93 -15.73 8.90
N ILE A 623 21.19 -16.12 7.89
CA ILE A 623 20.70 -17.50 7.71
C ILE A 623 21.33 -18.09 6.44
N LEU A 624 21.34 -19.42 6.33
CA LEU A 624 21.93 -20.11 5.18
C LEU A 624 21.14 -19.81 3.90
N ASN A 625 21.84 -19.48 2.82
CA ASN A 625 21.26 -19.48 1.48
C ASN A 625 21.42 -20.87 0.86
N GLU A 626 20.30 -21.56 0.63
CA GLU A 626 20.30 -22.92 0.06
C GLU A 626 20.30 -22.92 -1.48
N TYR A 627 20.12 -21.75 -2.11
CA TYR A 627 19.93 -21.61 -3.57
C TYR A 627 21.22 -21.25 -4.30
N TYR A 628 22.04 -20.36 -3.72
CA TYR A 628 23.36 -20.01 -4.23
C TYR A 628 24.30 -19.55 -3.12
N THR A 629 25.59 -19.38 -3.45
CA THR A 629 26.57 -18.75 -2.55
C THR A 629 26.64 -17.25 -2.84
N PRO A 630 26.18 -16.37 -1.94
CA PRO A 630 26.21 -14.94 -2.18
C PRO A 630 27.63 -14.40 -2.37
N SER A 631 27.77 -13.41 -3.25
CA SER A 631 28.99 -12.62 -3.31
C SER A 631 29.16 -11.83 -2.01
N SER A 632 30.37 -11.86 -1.44
CA SER A 632 30.64 -11.35 -0.08
C SER A 632 29.64 -11.92 0.93
N GLU A 633 29.72 -13.23 1.16
CA GLU A 633 28.72 -13.97 1.94
C GLU A 633 28.58 -13.51 3.40
N ASN A 634 29.59 -12.86 3.99
CA ASN A 634 29.52 -12.34 5.36
C ASN A 634 29.19 -10.85 5.40
N ALA A 635 28.93 -10.22 4.25
CA ALA A 635 28.47 -8.84 4.21
C ALA A 635 26.94 -8.78 4.34
N ALA A 636 26.44 -8.10 5.38
CA ALA A 636 25.02 -7.79 5.51
C ALA A 636 24.59 -6.57 4.65
N LEU A 637 25.55 -5.73 4.26
CA LEU A 637 25.32 -4.43 3.62
C LEU A 637 25.88 -4.40 2.21
N ARG A 638 25.10 -3.80 1.30
CA ARG A 638 25.46 -3.54 -0.08
C ARG A 638 25.56 -2.04 -0.35
N PHE A 639 26.57 -1.63 -1.11
CA PHE A 639 26.82 -0.23 -1.43
C PHE A 639 27.10 -0.01 -2.93
N GLY A 640 26.46 1.01 -3.48
CA GLY A 640 26.80 1.61 -4.76
C GLY A 640 26.27 0.87 -5.99
N ARG A 641 25.97 1.66 -7.04
CA ARG A 641 25.70 1.20 -8.41
C ARG A 641 26.07 2.29 -9.44
N LEU A 642 25.27 3.35 -9.50
CA LEU A 642 25.32 4.39 -10.56
C LEU A 642 25.62 5.81 -10.05
N SER A 643 25.58 6.07 -8.75
CA SER A 643 25.66 7.42 -8.18
C SER A 643 26.39 7.45 -6.83
N ASP A 644 26.74 8.66 -6.37
CA ASP A 644 27.55 8.82 -5.18
C ASP A 644 26.80 8.44 -3.89
N MET A 645 27.57 8.04 -2.89
CA MET A 645 27.15 7.86 -1.51
C MET A 645 28.00 8.75 -0.61
N VAL A 646 27.38 9.67 0.15
CA VAL A 646 28.13 10.67 0.94
C VAL A 646 27.73 10.63 2.42
N ASN A 647 28.73 10.61 3.32
CA ASN A 647 28.54 10.67 4.78
C ASN A 647 27.58 9.60 5.34
N THR A 648 27.69 8.36 4.85
CA THR A 648 27.04 7.20 5.45
C THR A 648 27.71 6.83 6.77
N ARG A 649 26.91 6.55 7.80
CA ARG A 649 27.38 6.18 9.14
C ARG A 649 26.74 4.89 9.60
N LEU A 650 27.59 3.97 10.04
CA LEU A 650 27.21 2.71 10.67
C LEU A 650 27.67 2.80 12.13
N ILE A 651 26.73 2.80 13.08
CA ILE A 651 27.02 3.07 14.48
C ILE A 651 26.47 1.94 15.33
N ASN A 652 27.32 1.23 16.08
CA ASN A 652 26.93 0.19 17.03
C ASN A 652 25.96 -0.87 16.46
N ASN A 653 26.03 -1.17 15.17
CA ASN A 653 25.24 -2.25 14.59
C ASN A 653 25.84 -3.60 15.03
N LYS A 654 24.96 -4.57 15.27
CA LYS A 654 25.32 -5.92 15.68
C LYS A 654 25.23 -6.86 14.49
N TYR A 655 26.24 -7.70 14.32
CA TYR A 655 26.33 -8.69 13.24
C TYR A 655 26.45 -10.07 13.89
N LEU A 656 25.60 -11.00 13.47
CA LEU A 656 25.44 -12.32 14.07
C LEU A 656 25.50 -13.43 13.03
N ASP A 657 25.77 -14.65 13.50
CA ASP A 657 25.62 -15.91 12.77
C ASP A 657 26.37 -15.96 11.42
N GLY A 658 27.51 -15.29 11.37
CA GLY A 658 28.42 -15.28 10.22
C GLY A 658 28.40 -14.00 9.40
N PHE A 659 27.61 -12.98 9.75
CA PHE A 659 27.86 -11.62 9.25
C PHE A 659 29.03 -10.96 9.99
N ASP A 660 29.83 -10.18 9.26
CA ASP A 660 30.98 -9.43 9.77
C ASP A 660 30.80 -7.92 9.57
N SER A 661 31.11 -7.15 10.62
CA SER A 661 31.13 -5.69 10.60
C SER A 661 32.16 -5.07 9.65
N ASP A 662 33.19 -5.84 9.28
CA ASP A 662 34.28 -5.44 8.39
C ASP A 662 34.13 -5.95 6.95
N GLU A 663 33.04 -6.66 6.63
CA GLU A 663 32.72 -7.10 5.28
C GLU A 663 31.57 -6.30 4.66
N TYR A 664 31.80 -5.81 3.45
CA TYR A 664 30.82 -5.05 2.67
C TYR A 664 30.77 -5.57 1.23
N TYR A 665 29.57 -5.56 0.64
CA TYR A 665 29.41 -5.86 -0.77
C TYR A 665 29.34 -4.56 -1.59
N PHE A 666 30.33 -4.33 -2.44
CA PHE A 666 30.40 -3.15 -3.30
C PHE A 666 29.99 -3.49 -4.73
N SER A 667 28.98 -2.80 -5.26
CA SER A 667 28.43 -3.05 -6.61
C SER A 667 28.42 -1.83 -7.53
N GLY A 668 29.23 -0.82 -7.22
CA GLY A 668 29.42 0.37 -8.06
C GLY A 668 30.10 0.04 -9.39
N ILE A 669 29.66 0.72 -10.46
CA ILE A 669 30.28 0.59 -11.79
C ILE A 669 31.58 1.40 -11.86
N ASN A 670 31.62 2.57 -11.23
CA ASN A 670 32.79 3.43 -11.07
C ASN A 670 32.69 4.19 -9.74
N GLY A 671 33.81 4.46 -9.08
CA GLY A 671 33.85 5.31 -7.89
C GLY A 671 34.85 4.81 -6.86
N ASP A 672 35.37 5.76 -6.09
CA ASP A 672 36.24 5.51 -4.95
C ASP A 672 35.42 5.69 -3.66
N TYR A 673 35.85 5.02 -2.60
CA TYR A 673 35.32 5.26 -1.26
C TYR A 673 36.45 5.51 -0.27
N ASP A 674 36.10 6.28 0.77
CA ASP A 674 36.90 6.46 1.97
C ASP A 674 36.04 6.06 3.18
N LEU A 675 36.54 5.12 3.97
CA LEU A 675 35.89 4.60 5.16
C LEU A 675 36.79 4.81 6.39
N ILE A 676 36.17 5.17 7.50
CA ILE A 676 36.85 5.34 8.79
C ILE A 676 36.09 4.53 9.82
N LYS A 677 36.71 3.47 10.34
CA LYS A 677 36.17 2.72 11.47
C LYS A 677 36.66 3.33 12.77
N LYS A 678 35.76 3.48 13.75
CA LYS A 678 36.07 4.08 15.05
C LYS A 678 35.51 3.25 16.21
N HIS A 679 36.23 3.27 17.32
CA HIS A 679 35.79 2.77 18.62
C HIS A 679 35.57 3.92 19.59
N TYR A 680 34.67 3.71 20.56
CA TYR A 680 34.47 4.64 21.67
C TYR A 680 35.12 4.09 22.93
N LEU A 681 36.16 4.76 23.41
CA LEU A 681 36.78 4.44 24.68
C LEU A 681 36.13 5.29 25.78
N HIS A 682 35.46 4.62 26.72
CA HIS A 682 34.95 5.23 27.94
C HIS A 682 35.94 4.98 29.08
N VAL A 683 36.58 6.03 29.60
CA VAL A 683 37.50 5.94 30.73
C VAL A 683 36.85 6.55 31.96
N TYR A 684 36.80 5.77 33.04
CA TYR A 684 36.36 6.24 34.34
C TYR A 684 37.53 6.29 35.31
N VAL A 685 37.87 7.49 35.79
CA VAL A 685 39.01 7.70 36.68
C VAL A 685 38.52 7.94 38.10
N LYS A 686 38.99 7.11 39.03
CA LYS A 686 38.74 7.22 40.47
C LYS A 686 40.06 7.30 41.24
N ASP A 687 40.00 7.86 42.44
CA ASP A 687 41.08 7.73 43.41
C ASP A 687 41.03 6.38 44.16
N SER A 688 41.99 6.15 45.05
CA SER A 688 42.08 4.93 45.85
C SER A 688 40.92 4.74 46.84
N SER A 689 40.07 5.76 47.03
CA SER A 689 38.89 5.72 47.89
C SER A 689 37.60 5.59 47.07
N GLU A 690 37.70 5.20 45.80
CA GLU A 690 36.58 5.07 44.86
C GLU A 690 35.86 6.41 44.55
N VAL A 691 36.49 7.55 44.83
CA VAL A 691 35.93 8.87 44.54
C VAL A 691 36.31 9.28 43.11
N PRO A 692 35.35 9.75 42.28
CA PRO A 692 35.65 10.23 40.93
C PRO A 692 36.64 11.38 40.91
N ILE A 693 37.64 11.31 40.01
CA ILE A 693 38.61 12.39 39.82
C ILE A 693 38.17 13.27 38.66
N GLN A 694 37.75 14.49 38.96
CA GLN A 694 37.45 15.52 37.96
C GLN A 694 38.73 16.08 37.32
N ASN A 695 38.68 16.40 36.03
CA ASN A 695 39.78 16.99 35.25
C ASN A 695 41.06 16.14 35.25
N ALA A 696 40.95 14.81 35.41
CA ALA A 696 42.03 13.89 35.09
C ALA A 696 42.27 13.92 33.58
N PHE A 697 43.51 14.15 33.18
CA PHE A 697 43.94 14.10 31.78
C PHE A 697 44.14 12.64 31.36
N VAL A 698 43.39 12.23 30.35
CA VAL A 698 43.50 10.92 29.71
C VAL A 698 44.09 11.13 28.31
N ARG A 699 45.16 10.39 28.02
CA ARG A 699 45.91 10.44 26.77
C ARG A 699 45.99 9.04 26.17
N VAL A 700 45.73 8.93 24.88
CA VAL A 700 45.71 7.67 24.13
C VAL A 700 46.64 7.81 22.93
N LEU A 701 47.59 6.88 22.82
CA LEU A 701 48.60 6.86 21.76
C LEU A 701 48.39 5.64 20.86
N PRO A 702 48.24 5.81 19.54
CA PRO A 702 48.27 4.69 18.60
C PRO A 702 49.69 4.10 18.55
N GLN A 703 49.81 2.77 18.49
CA GLN A 703 51.11 2.09 18.37
C GLN A 703 51.66 2.07 16.94
N GLU A 704 50.79 2.15 15.94
CA GLU A 704 51.17 2.09 14.52
C GLU A 704 51.13 3.47 13.85
N ASN A 705 49.96 3.84 13.32
CA ASN A 705 49.71 5.11 12.64
C ASN A 705 48.63 5.90 13.39
N GLY A 706 48.69 7.23 13.33
CA GLY A 706 47.65 8.09 13.86
C GLY A 706 48.18 9.21 14.76
N SER A 707 47.26 10.04 15.22
CA SER A 707 47.56 11.16 16.12
C SER A 707 47.19 10.80 17.55
N GLU A 708 47.89 11.40 18.51
CA GLU A 708 47.51 11.35 19.92
C GLU A 708 46.07 11.86 20.11
N ILE A 709 45.28 11.11 20.87
CA ILE A 709 43.92 11.46 21.26
C ILE A 709 43.94 11.73 22.76
N ASN A 710 43.34 12.83 23.21
CA ASN A 710 43.31 13.14 24.63
C ASN A 710 42.02 13.86 25.05
N GLY A 711 41.75 13.83 26.34
CA GLY A 711 40.59 14.46 26.95
C GLY A 711 40.73 14.58 28.46
N TYR A 712 39.78 15.28 29.07
CA TYR A 712 39.73 15.46 30.52
C TYR A 712 38.44 14.87 31.07
N THR A 713 38.51 14.25 32.24
CA THR A 713 37.33 13.74 32.91
C THR A 713 36.42 14.84 33.40
N ASP A 714 35.11 14.60 33.35
CA ASP A 714 34.07 15.48 33.87
C ASP A 714 33.99 15.45 35.41
N ASN A 715 32.98 16.12 35.98
CA ASN A 715 32.74 16.15 37.43
C ASN A 715 32.44 14.77 38.03
N ASN A 716 32.09 13.79 37.20
CA ASN A 716 31.78 12.43 37.58
C ASN A 716 32.97 11.49 37.30
N GLY A 717 34.14 12.01 36.91
CA GLY A 717 35.34 11.23 36.64
C GLY A 717 35.36 10.53 35.28
N TYR A 718 34.44 10.86 34.37
CA TYR A 718 34.33 10.19 33.07
C TYR A 718 34.89 11.01 31.92
N VAL A 719 35.55 10.34 30.98
CA VAL A 719 35.87 10.89 29.66
C VAL A 719 35.57 9.85 28.58
N ARG A 720 35.06 10.32 27.44
CA ARG A 720 34.87 9.51 26.23
C ARG A 720 35.83 10.00 25.16
N LEU A 721 36.57 9.07 24.56
CA LEU A 721 37.54 9.34 23.49
C LEU A 721 37.15 8.53 22.25
N ASP A 722 37.19 9.16 21.08
CA ASP A 722 36.91 8.53 19.79
C ASP A 722 38.22 8.02 19.18
N LEU A 723 38.42 6.70 19.15
CA LEU A 723 39.62 6.05 18.64
C LEU A 723 39.39 5.60 17.20
N ILE A 724 40.33 5.86 16.28
CA ILE A 724 40.22 5.37 14.90
C ILE A 724 40.79 3.94 14.85
N GLU A 725 40.03 2.93 14.48
CA GLU A 725 40.62 1.59 14.33
C GLU A 725 41.50 1.53 13.10
N TYR A 726 40.91 1.89 11.96
CA TYR A 726 41.58 1.97 10.67
C TYR A 726 40.89 2.98 9.76
N THR A 727 41.64 3.43 8.77
CA THR A 727 41.10 4.10 7.58
C THR A 727 41.24 3.16 6.39
N GLU A 728 40.22 3.07 5.57
CA GLU A 728 40.21 2.23 4.37
C GLU A 728 39.84 3.10 3.16
N SER A 729 40.59 2.96 2.08
CA SER A 729 40.22 3.52 0.80
C SER A 729 40.30 2.47 -0.29
N GLY A 730 39.43 2.61 -1.29
CA GLY A 730 39.31 1.61 -2.33
C GLY A 730 38.32 2.00 -3.42
N THR A 731 38.04 1.04 -4.29
CA THR A 731 37.06 1.20 -5.37
C THR A 731 35.74 0.54 -5.00
N LEU A 732 34.61 1.16 -5.35
CA LEU A 732 33.26 0.62 -5.14
C LEU A 732 32.89 -0.54 -6.10
N SER A 733 33.85 -1.02 -6.90
CA SER A 733 33.65 -2.13 -7.83
C SER A 733 33.77 -3.48 -7.13
N SER A 734 32.97 -4.47 -7.53
CA SER A 734 33.10 -5.85 -7.05
C SER A 734 34.53 -6.38 -7.27
N GLY A 735 35.18 -6.86 -6.20
CA GLY A 735 36.58 -7.30 -6.24
C GLY A 735 37.61 -6.17 -6.36
N GLY A 736 37.23 -4.94 -6.00
CA GLY A 736 38.09 -3.76 -5.98
C GLY A 736 39.29 -3.85 -5.04
N SER A 737 40.20 -2.88 -5.11
CA SER A 737 41.32 -2.82 -4.15
C SER A 737 40.85 -2.25 -2.83
N HIS A 738 41.17 -2.92 -1.72
CA HIS A 738 40.89 -2.47 -0.36
C HIS A 738 42.23 -2.21 0.34
N ASN A 739 42.51 -0.95 0.69
CA ASN A 739 43.74 -0.56 1.38
C ASN A 739 43.42 -0.07 2.79
N ARG A 740 43.49 -0.97 3.76
CA ARG A 740 43.36 -0.63 5.19
C ARG A 740 44.68 -0.13 5.74
N VAL A 741 44.63 0.99 6.46
CA VAL A 741 45.71 1.53 7.28
C VAL A 741 45.26 1.44 8.73
N MET A 742 45.88 0.55 9.50
CA MET A 742 45.58 0.33 10.91
C MET A 742 46.19 1.44 11.78
N ASN A 743 45.42 1.85 12.79
CA ASN A 743 45.84 2.79 13.84
C ASN A 743 45.83 2.14 15.23
N ALA A 744 45.06 1.07 15.41
CA ALA A 744 45.13 0.19 16.57
C ALA A 744 46.36 -0.75 16.47
N PRO A 745 46.89 -1.28 17.60
CA PRO A 745 46.41 -1.13 18.99
C PRO A 745 46.78 0.23 19.63
N TYR A 746 46.21 0.52 20.80
CA TYR A 746 46.33 1.78 21.51
C TYR A 746 46.88 1.63 22.94
N ASP A 747 47.70 2.59 23.37
CA ASP A 747 48.15 2.73 24.76
C ASP A 747 47.40 3.87 25.46
N VAL A 748 46.83 3.61 26.63
CA VAL A 748 46.12 4.62 27.44
C VAL A 748 46.93 5.03 28.66
N TYR A 749 47.05 6.34 28.86
CA TYR A 749 47.74 7.00 29.95
C TYR A 749 46.78 7.93 30.69
N VAL A 750 46.80 7.89 32.03
CA VAL A 750 45.97 8.75 32.87
C VAL A 750 46.87 9.55 33.83
N SER A 751 46.64 10.86 33.93
CA SER A 751 47.34 11.75 34.87
C SER A 751 46.38 12.78 35.46
N SER A 752 46.65 13.35 36.63
CA SER A 752 45.83 14.45 37.17
C SER A 752 46.71 15.60 37.68
N ILE A 753 46.28 16.83 37.39
CA ILE A 753 47.05 18.05 37.71
C ILE A 753 46.99 18.36 39.21
N TYR A 754 45.98 17.85 39.92
CA TYR A 754 45.75 18.11 41.35
C TYR A 754 46.53 17.17 42.30
N TYR A 755 47.22 16.15 41.78
CA TYR A 755 48.10 15.28 42.57
C TYR A 755 49.59 15.52 42.26
N THR A 756 49.98 16.78 42.09
CA THR A 756 51.40 17.18 42.10
C THR A 756 51.87 17.47 43.52
N GLN A 757 52.06 16.42 44.32
CA GLN A 757 53.12 16.30 45.34
C GLN A 757 52.89 15.06 46.20
N VAL A 758 53.39 13.90 45.78
CA VAL A 758 54.33 13.05 46.54
C VAL A 758 54.96 12.08 45.51
N ASN A 759 56.27 12.17 45.32
CA ASN A 759 57.17 11.27 44.58
C ASN A 759 56.57 10.10 43.79
N GLY A 760 56.71 10.16 42.46
CA GLY A 760 56.59 9.03 41.55
C GLY A 760 55.29 9.06 40.75
N VAL A 761 55.34 9.66 39.55
CA VAL A 761 54.29 9.48 38.55
C VAL A 761 54.37 8.01 38.11
N SER A 762 53.48 7.15 38.63
CA SER A 762 53.22 5.87 37.99
C SER A 762 52.30 6.16 36.81
N GLU A 763 52.86 6.28 35.62
CA GLU A 763 52.09 6.10 34.40
C GLU A 763 51.58 4.64 34.43
N ASN A 764 50.29 4.47 34.68
CA ASN A 764 49.65 3.17 34.47
C ASN A 764 49.30 3.09 32.99
N THR A 765 50.06 2.32 32.23
CA THR A 765 49.76 2.00 30.83
C THR A 765 48.70 0.91 30.79
N ILE A 766 47.56 1.17 30.16
CA ILE A 766 46.57 0.15 29.81
C ILE A 766 46.65 -0.03 28.30
N ASN A 767 47.04 -1.22 27.84
CA ASN A 767 47.05 -1.56 26.42
C ASN A 767 45.62 -1.96 26.01
N ILE A 768 45.05 -1.26 25.04
CA ILE A 768 43.76 -1.58 24.44
C ILE A 768 44.04 -2.10 23.03
N ILE A 769 43.85 -3.41 22.86
CA ILE A 769 43.90 -4.08 21.56
C ILE A 769 42.54 -3.82 20.89
N GLY A 770 42.53 -3.44 19.62
CA GLY A 770 41.29 -3.30 18.82
C GLY A 770 40.49 -4.60 18.89
N SER A 771 39.16 -4.50 18.89
CA SER A 771 38.20 -5.56 19.21
C SER A 771 38.61 -6.97 18.75
N GLU A 772 39.15 -7.77 19.66
CA GLU A 772 38.67 -9.14 19.79
C GLU A 772 37.39 -9.04 20.63
N VAL A 773 36.33 -9.67 20.16
CA VAL A 773 35.17 -10.00 20.98
C VAL A 773 35.74 -10.62 22.26
N THR A 774 35.62 -9.92 23.38
CA THR A 774 35.80 -10.58 24.67
C THR A 774 34.53 -11.39 24.85
N GLU A 775 34.53 -12.60 24.28
CA GLU A 775 33.65 -13.65 24.75
C GLU A 775 33.90 -13.74 26.26
N PHE A 776 32.86 -13.50 27.04
CA PHE A 776 32.89 -13.95 28.42
C PHE A 776 32.90 -15.47 28.37
N CYS A 777 34.06 -16.09 28.54
CA CYS A 777 34.14 -17.52 28.77
C CYS A 777 33.40 -17.85 30.08
N GLY A 778 32.41 -18.72 29.96
CA GLY A 778 31.85 -19.49 31.06
C GLY A 778 30.33 -19.42 31.17
N ASP A 779 29.65 -20.48 30.76
CA ASP A 779 28.83 -21.12 31.78
C ASP A 779 29.73 -22.13 32.52
N GLU A 780 29.68 -22.16 33.84
CA GLU A 780 30.54 -23.02 34.68
C GLU A 780 30.09 -24.50 34.60
N ILE A 781 29.66 -24.97 33.43
CA ILE A 781 29.05 -26.29 33.23
C ILE A 781 29.95 -27.13 32.34
N ILE A 782 30.49 -28.21 32.90
CA ILE A 782 31.09 -29.29 32.12
C ILE A 782 29.94 -29.97 31.35
N GLN A 783 29.89 -29.79 30.03
CA GLN A 783 29.00 -30.55 29.15
C GLN A 783 29.76 -31.78 28.63
N SER A 784 29.08 -32.94 28.64
CA SER A 784 29.56 -34.15 28.00
C SER A 784 29.50 -34.01 26.47
N PRO A 785 30.38 -34.67 25.69
CA PRO A 785 30.40 -34.53 24.24
C PRO A 785 29.08 -34.96 23.60
N ASN A 786 28.50 -34.09 22.77
CA ASN A 786 27.32 -34.38 21.97
C ASN A 786 27.78 -34.75 20.54
N ASP A 787 27.91 -36.06 20.29
CA ASP A 787 28.08 -36.75 19.00
C ASP A 787 29.34 -36.48 18.13
N ASP A 788 29.67 -37.50 17.31
CA ASP A 788 30.84 -37.57 16.43
C ASP A 788 30.86 -36.45 15.38
N GLY A 789 31.88 -35.59 15.41
CA GLY A 789 32.26 -34.74 14.27
C GLY A 789 32.33 -33.23 14.52
N VAL A 790 32.13 -32.75 15.74
CA VAL A 790 32.32 -31.33 16.09
C VAL A 790 33.56 -31.17 16.95
N ASN A 791 34.56 -30.41 16.46
CA ASN A 791 35.70 -29.97 17.25
C ASN A 791 35.38 -28.60 17.83
N GLU A 792 35.31 -28.47 19.15
CA GLU A 792 35.46 -27.17 19.81
C GLU A 792 36.93 -26.73 19.75
N ILE A 793 37.16 -25.43 19.56
CA ILE A 793 38.49 -24.83 19.55
C ILE A 793 38.95 -24.71 21.00
N CYS A 794 39.90 -25.55 21.42
CA CYS A 794 40.54 -25.42 22.73
C CYS A 794 41.47 -24.20 22.78
N ASP A 795 41.19 -23.30 23.72
CA ASP A 795 41.91 -22.09 24.06
C ASP A 795 43.01 -22.35 25.11
N GLY A 796 44.11 -22.95 24.65
CA GLY A 796 45.42 -22.88 25.33
C GLY A 796 46.00 -24.19 25.87
N ASN A 797 47.32 -24.32 25.78
CA ASN A 797 48.09 -25.57 25.97
C ASN A 797 48.34 -25.97 27.44
N ASN A 798 47.49 -25.63 28.41
CA ASN A 798 47.78 -25.96 29.81
C ASN A 798 46.53 -26.18 30.68
N PHE A 799 46.07 -27.43 30.74
CA PHE A 799 45.07 -27.92 31.70
C PHE A 799 45.61 -28.01 33.14
N GLY A 800 46.25 -26.96 33.64
CA GLY A 800 46.69 -26.89 35.05
C GLY A 800 47.63 -28.00 35.50
N GLY A 801 48.36 -28.66 34.58
CA GLY A 801 49.24 -29.79 34.87
C GLY A 801 48.54 -31.15 35.09
N LEU A 802 47.27 -31.29 34.69
CA LEU A 802 46.53 -32.55 34.73
C LEU A 802 46.98 -33.47 33.57
N ALA A 803 46.97 -34.78 33.82
CA ALA A 803 47.27 -35.83 32.84
C ALA A 803 46.04 -36.70 32.55
N CYS A 804 46.03 -37.44 31.44
CA CYS A 804 44.92 -38.36 31.11
C CYS A 804 44.59 -39.37 32.23
N SER A 805 45.57 -39.71 33.07
CA SER A 805 45.38 -40.58 34.24
C SER A 805 44.47 -40.00 35.32
N ASP A 806 44.26 -38.69 35.32
CA ASP A 806 43.36 -38.02 36.27
C ASP A 806 41.87 -38.23 35.90
N TYR A 807 41.59 -38.78 34.71
CA TYR A 807 40.24 -39.03 34.17
C TYR A 807 39.98 -40.49 33.75
N GLU A 808 40.59 -41.45 34.44
CA GLU A 808 40.41 -42.91 34.23
C GLU A 808 40.95 -43.48 32.90
N TYR A 809 41.80 -42.74 32.19
CA TYR A 809 42.50 -43.25 31.00
C TYR A 809 43.90 -43.77 31.35
N ASP A 810 44.24 -44.95 30.82
CA ASP A 810 45.47 -45.68 31.20
C ASP A 810 46.78 -45.00 30.75
N SER A 811 46.75 -44.17 29.69
CA SER A 811 47.89 -43.37 29.23
C SER A 811 47.49 -42.39 28.10
N GLY A 812 48.21 -41.27 27.96
CA GLY A 812 48.08 -40.32 26.85
C GLY A 812 48.50 -38.91 27.25
N ASP A 813 48.89 -38.10 26.28
CA ASP A 813 49.00 -36.64 26.45
C ASP A 813 47.62 -36.03 26.16
N LEU A 814 47.14 -35.14 27.02
CA LEU A 814 45.98 -34.29 26.70
C LEU A 814 46.46 -33.29 25.63
N SER A 815 46.22 -33.61 24.37
CA SER A 815 46.29 -32.60 23.31
C SER A 815 44.91 -31.96 23.20
N CYS A 816 44.88 -30.63 23.36
CA CYS A 816 43.81 -29.79 22.86
C CYS A 816 43.49 -30.13 21.40
#